data_AF-A0A4V1UST0-F1
#
_entry.id   AF-A0A4V1UST0-F1
#
_cell.length_a   1.000
_cell.length_b   1.000
_cell.length_c   1.000
_cell.angle_alpha   90.00
_cell.angle_beta   90.00
_cell.angle_gamma   90.00
#
_symmetry.space_group_name_H-M   'P 1'
#
loop_
_entity.id
_entity.type
_entity.pdbx_description
1 polymer ?
#
loop_
_entity_poly.entity_id
_entity_poly.type
_entity_poly.pdbx_seq_one_letter_code
_entity_poly.pdbx_strand_id
1 'polypeptide(L)'
;ASPESRTVLLEAQGASLAWVNGEPRVGDVYSSGYVSLPIRLKKGDNLLLFRVARGRLKVDLVEAPKPISLDARDATLPDRVEGRKGPLWAALVVRNATDQLGSGLTLETQSGGRRVRTAIGSTPACGIRKVGFRIPEAKTEEVTVRLLQGNRELDRTTVKLRLRKPHETRKRTFVSGIDGSVQYYAENPASRAGAKSLVLSVHGASVEATSQADAYSAKNWTNLVAPTNRRPFGYDWEDWGRQDALEVLDLATAEYRPDPARVYLTGHSMGGHGTWHLGVLYPDRFGAIAPSAGWASSFGYAGVARGSEADPVSALVRRAGNVGDTAAMIRNLGSLGVYILHGDADDNVPVSEGRNMAKLLEPFHRDWTLKEIPGQSHWFDLGDEPGADVVDYAPLFDFLARHARRSAPETREIDFSTFHPGVSAKAHWATIESQQRAMELSRVQLRVDPFKRRIVGTTLNVRRLTLDLVALEPRDGKGVRLELDGGVLEVPGAEGTVTVVREGDRWVAGSRAASAWKTPTRSGPFRLAFGERMMFVYGTAGTPEENAWAMQKARYDAEQFWYRGNGTADVIPDTAFDARREKDRSVILYGNRDTNRAWPGLLAGSPVDVDMKGVKIGEREIGGDNLACLFLRPREGS
;
A
#
# COMPACT_ATOMS: atom_id res chain seq x y z
N ALA A 1 6.52 33.51 -24.34
CA ALA A 1 5.57 33.38 -25.46
C ALA A 1 5.83 32.12 -26.30
N SER A 2 4.76 31.47 -26.80
CA SER A 2 4.81 30.45 -27.85
C SER A 2 4.32 31.04 -29.17
N PRO A 3 4.96 30.78 -30.32
CA PRO A 3 4.57 31.37 -31.60
C PRO A 3 3.23 30.85 -32.12
N GLU A 4 2.81 29.66 -31.67
CA GLU A 4 1.58 28.98 -32.06
C GLU A 4 1.03 28.14 -30.91
N SER A 5 -0.21 27.66 -31.05
CA SER A 5 -0.77 26.71 -30.11
C SER A 5 -0.23 25.31 -30.41
N ARG A 6 0.60 24.75 -29.54
CA ARG A 6 1.23 23.43 -29.73
C ARG A 6 1.29 22.61 -28.43
N THR A 7 1.45 21.30 -28.55
CA THR A 7 1.70 20.43 -27.39
C THR A 7 3.21 20.20 -27.26
N VAL A 8 3.74 20.41 -26.06
CA VAL A 8 5.14 20.11 -25.71
C VAL A 8 5.17 19.19 -24.49
N LEU A 9 6.33 18.65 -24.16
CA LEU A 9 6.56 17.87 -22.96
C LEU A 9 7.19 18.76 -21.88
N LEU A 10 6.55 18.83 -20.73
CA LEU A 10 7.07 19.49 -19.54
C LEU A 10 7.88 18.47 -18.72
N GLU A 11 9.16 18.75 -18.54
CA GLU A 11 10.04 18.04 -17.61
C GLU A 11 10.45 19.01 -16.51
N ALA A 12 9.98 18.79 -15.28
CA ALA A 12 10.11 19.76 -14.18
C ALA A 12 10.66 19.08 -12.91
N GLN A 13 11.97 19.11 -12.74
CA GLN A 13 12.68 18.55 -11.59
C GLN A 13 12.72 19.53 -10.41
N GLY A 14 12.64 18.99 -9.19
CA GLY A 14 12.63 19.72 -7.92
C GLY A 14 11.29 20.35 -7.53
N ALA A 15 10.30 20.32 -8.43
CA ALA A 15 8.94 20.76 -8.18
C ALA A 15 8.07 19.61 -7.64
N SER A 16 7.21 19.88 -6.68
CA SER A 16 6.16 18.94 -6.22
C SER A 16 4.87 19.04 -7.04
N LEU A 17 4.65 20.19 -7.67
CA LEU A 17 3.45 20.55 -8.42
C LEU A 17 3.81 21.68 -9.40
N ALA A 18 3.22 21.65 -10.58
CA ALA A 18 3.24 22.73 -11.54
C ALA A 18 1.82 23.12 -11.95
N TRP A 19 1.57 24.39 -12.21
CA TRP A 19 0.37 24.87 -12.91
C TRP A 19 0.78 25.40 -14.27
N VAL A 20 0.16 24.90 -15.32
CA VAL A 20 0.36 25.35 -16.70
C VAL A 20 -0.93 25.97 -17.18
N ASN A 21 -0.97 27.30 -17.33
CA ASN A 21 -2.16 28.05 -17.69
C ASN A 21 -3.38 27.75 -16.79
N GLY A 22 -3.12 27.52 -15.49
CA GLY A 22 -4.14 27.15 -14.50
C GLY A 22 -4.35 25.64 -14.32
N GLU A 23 -3.84 24.80 -15.23
CA GLU A 23 -4.00 23.34 -15.13
C GLU A 23 -2.94 22.71 -14.22
N PRO A 24 -3.32 21.94 -13.17
CA PRO A 24 -2.36 21.31 -12.27
C PRO A 24 -1.70 20.08 -12.91
N ARG A 25 -0.39 19.93 -12.74
CA ARG A 25 0.47 18.83 -13.22
C ARG A 25 1.40 18.35 -12.12
N VAL A 26 1.65 17.04 -12.04
CA VAL A 26 2.64 16.51 -11.10
C VAL A 26 4.04 17.03 -11.44
N GLY A 27 4.85 17.32 -10.43
CA GLY A 27 6.27 17.64 -10.59
C GLY A 27 7.17 16.48 -10.16
N ASP A 28 8.45 16.54 -10.51
CA ASP A 28 9.46 15.56 -10.09
C ASP A 28 10.25 16.04 -8.86
N VAL A 29 9.63 15.96 -7.69
CA VAL A 29 10.22 16.44 -6.43
C VAL A 29 11.52 15.75 -6.06
N TYR A 30 11.71 14.51 -6.49
CA TYR A 30 12.92 13.73 -6.23
C TYR A 30 13.96 13.78 -7.35
N SER A 31 13.70 14.56 -8.42
CA SER A 31 14.57 14.65 -9.60
C SER A 31 14.92 13.27 -10.18
N SER A 32 13.96 12.35 -10.14
CA SER A 32 14.06 10.97 -10.63
C SER A 32 14.26 10.86 -12.14
N GLY A 33 13.89 11.90 -12.90
CA GLY A 33 13.93 11.91 -14.36
C GLY A 33 12.75 11.19 -15.03
N TYR A 34 11.76 10.74 -14.25
CA TYR A 34 10.59 10.02 -14.77
C TYR A 34 9.54 10.96 -15.37
N VAL A 35 9.38 12.14 -14.78
CA VAL A 35 8.26 13.04 -15.11
C VAL A 35 8.55 13.79 -16.39
N SER A 36 7.74 13.47 -17.38
CA SER A 36 7.71 14.19 -18.64
C SER A 36 6.27 14.14 -19.12
N LEU A 37 5.63 15.29 -19.20
CA LEU A 37 4.18 15.40 -19.28
C LEU A 37 3.74 16.24 -20.47
N PRO A 38 2.86 15.74 -21.36
CA PRO A 38 2.36 16.54 -22.47
C PRO A 38 1.49 17.69 -21.95
N ILE A 39 1.90 18.93 -22.21
CA ILE A 39 1.19 20.18 -21.84
C ILE A 39 0.81 20.96 -23.10
N ARG A 40 -0.31 21.69 -23.04
CA ARG A 40 -0.75 22.57 -24.12
C ARG A 40 -0.21 23.98 -23.90
N LEU A 41 0.59 24.45 -24.85
CA LEU A 41 0.93 25.86 -24.97
C LEU A 41 -0.10 26.56 -25.87
N LYS A 42 -0.53 27.74 -25.46
CA LYS A 42 -1.34 28.66 -26.24
C LYS A 42 -0.42 29.55 -27.08
N LYS A 43 -0.87 29.97 -28.26
CA LYS A 43 -0.20 31.07 -28.99
C LYS A 43 -0.14 32.31 -28.07
N GLY A 44 1.02 32.95 -28.01
CA GLY A 44 1.28 34.07 -27.10
C GLY A 44 1.81 33.61 -25.75
N ASP A 45 1.49 34.35 -24.68
CA ASP A 45 2.05 34.08 -23.36
C ASP A 45 1.41 32.88 -22.66
N ASN A 46 2.25 32.16 -21.92
CA ASN A 46 1.87 30.98 -21.16
C ASN A 46 2.41 31.13 -19.74
N LEU A 47 1.56 30.88 -18.74
CA LEU A 47 1.93 30.96 -17.34
C LEU A 47 2.30 29.57 -16.83
N LEU A 48 3.53 29.41 -16.35
CA LEU A 48 4.00 28.21 -15.68
C LEU A 48 4.40 28.57 -14.23
N LEU A 49 3.67 28.07 -13.25
CA LEU A 49 3.92 28.27 -11.83
C LEU A 49 4.36 26.96 -11.18
N PHE A 50 5.44 26.97 -10.40
CA PHE A 50 6.00 25.76 -9.79
C PHE A 50 6.03 25.87 -8.26
N ARG A 51 5.56 24.82 -7.58
CA ARG A 51 5.80 24.64 -6.15
C ARG A 51 7.10 23.85 -5.95
N VAL A 52 8.21 24.56 -5.82
CA VAL A 52 9.52 23.99 -5.53
C VAL A 52 9.51 23.40 -4.12
N ALA A 53 10.00 22.18 -3.97
CA ALA A 53 9.97 21.47 -2.68
C ALA A 53 11.33 20.87 -2.29
N ARG A 54 12.13 20.39 -3.26
CA ARG A 54 13.44 19.81 -2.96
C ARG A 54 14.43 20.11 -4.09
N GLY A 55 15.68 20.37 -3.72
CA GLY A 55 16.74 20.64 -4.68
C GLY A 55 16.52 21.94 -5.46
N ARG A 56 17.10 22.00 -6.66
CA ARG A 56 16.97 23.13 -7.58
C ARG A 56 15.89 22.86 -8.62
N LEU A 57 15.11 23.88 -8.94
CA LEU A 57 14.14 23.80 -10.03
C LEU A 57 14.90 23.75 -11.37
N LYS A 58 14.65 22.69 -12.15
CA LYS A 58 15.06 22.60 -13.56
C LYS A 58 13.84 22.31 -14.42
N VAL A 59 13.61 23.14 -15.44
CA VAL A 59 12.45 23.04 -16.32
C VAL A 59 12.91 22.98 -17.76
N ASP A 60 12.56 21.90 -18.44
CA ASP A 60 12.78 21.70 -19.87
C ASP A 60 11.42 21.56 -20.57
N LEU A 61 11.26 22.27 -21.70
CA LEU A 61 10.11 22.13 -22.60
C LEU A 61 10.59 21.45 -23.89
N VAL A 62 10.23 20.19 -24.06
CA VAL A 62 10.75 19.33 -25.14
C VAL A 62 9.66 19.04 -26.16
N GLU A 63 10.00 18.89 -27.43
CA GLU A 63 9.01 18.50 -28.43
C GLU A 63 8.52 17.06 -28.21
N ALA A 64 7.22 16.83 -28.42
CA ALA A 64 6.66 15.49 -28.33
C ALA A 64 7.14 14.67 -29.54
N PRO A 65 7.75 13.49 -29.34
CA PRO A 65 8.34 12.73 -30.44
C PRO A 65 7.28 12.24 -31.44
N LYS A 66 6.09 11.90 -30.93
CA LYS A 66 4.91 11.46 -31.69
C LYS A 66 3.63 11.88 -30.97
N PRO A 67 2.47 11.91 -31.67
CA PRO A 67 1.18 12.20 -31.05
C PRO A 67 0.84 11.28 -29.87
N ILE A 68 1.13 9.98 -30.01
CA ILE A 68 1.10 9.01 -28.91
C ILE A 68 2.40 8.20 -28.98
N SER A 69 3.12 8.11 -27.87
CA SER A 69 4.47 7.53 -27.82
C SER A 69 4.72 6.67 -26.58
N LEU A 70 5.77 5.86 -26.64
CA LEU A 70 6.28 5.07 -25.52
C LEU A 70 7.41 5.83 -24.82
N ASP A 71 7.48 5.70 -23.49
CA ASP A 71 8.56 6.22 -22.67
C ASP A 71 9.02 5.14 -21.69
N ALA A 72 10.29 4.72 -21.86
CA ALA A 72 10.92 3.65 -21.09
C ALA A 72 11.75 4.15 -19.90
N ARG A 73 11.83 5.47 -19.66
CA ARG A 73 12.60 6.02 -18.52
C ARG A 73 12.10 5.54 -17.17
N ASP A 74 10.80 5.32 -17.06
CA ASP A 74 10.15 4.75 -15.88
C ASP A 74 9.61 3.34 -16.19
N ALA A 75 10.44 2.45 -16.74
CA ALA A 75 10.03 1.07 -16.98
C ALA A 75 10.11 0.21 -15.70
N THR A 76 9.08 -0.61 -15.45
CA THR A 76 9.13 -1.70 -14.46
C THR A 76 9.49 -2.99 -15.19
N LEU A 77 10.72 -3.48 -15.01
CA LEU A 77 11.23 -4.64 -15.75
C LEU A 77 11.56 -5.81 -14.82
N PRO A 78 11.26 -7.06 -15.21
CA PRO A 78 11.70 -8.26 -14.52
C PRO A 78 13.15 -8.59 -14.85
N ASP A 79 13.77 -9.41 -14.01
CA ASP A 79 14.96 -10.14 -14.43
C ASP A 79 14.58 -11.45 -15.12
N ARG A 80 15.36 -11.83 -16.12
CA ARG A 80 15.31 -13.15 -16.75
C ARG A 80 16.15 -14.11 -15.91
N VAL A 81 15.56 -15.19 -15.43
CA VAL A 81 16.28 -16.21 -14.64
C VAL A 81 16.61 -17.40 -15.52
N GLU A 82 17.86 -17.84 -15.54
CA GLU A 82 18.29 -19.03 -16.27
C GLU A 82 17.46 -20.26 -15.88
N GLY A 83 17.02 -21.03 -16.88
CA GLY A 83 16.18 -22.21 -16.69
C GLY A 83 14.71 -21.93 -16.31
N ARG A 84 14.36 -20.72 -15.87
CA ARG A 84 12.97 -20.35 -15.56
C ARG A 84 12.22 -20.05 -16.84
N LYS A 85 11.17 -20.82 -17.10
CA LYS A 85 10.28 -20.65 -18.26
C LYS A 85 9.03 -19.89 -17.86
N GLY A 86 8.38 -19.33 -18.87
CA GLY A 86 7.05 -18.76 -18.75
C GLY A 86 7.03 -17.26 -18.99
N PRO A 87 5.81 -16.72 -19.07
CA PRO A 87 5.60 -15.33 -19.44
C PRO A 87 5.87 -14.38 -18.27
N LEU A 88 6.58 -13.30 -18.56
CA LEU A 88 6.91 -12.25 -17.59
C LEU A 88 5.97 -11.05 -17.76
N TRP A 89 5.79 -10.30 -16.69
CA TRP A 89 5.14 -8.98 -16.72
C TRP A 89 6.21 -7.89 -16.78
N ALA A 90 5.94 -6.84 -17.53
CA ALA A 90 6.73 -5.61 -17.55
C ALA A 90 5.77 -4.43 -17.69
N ALA A 91 6.22 -3.22 -17.39
CA ALA A 91 5.46 -2.00 -17.65
C ALA A 91 6.34 -0.86 -18.13
N LEU A 92 5.74 0.06 -18.87
CA LEU A 92 6.34 1.31 -19.31
C LEU A 92 5.25 2.39 -19.44
N VAL A 93 5.66 3.62 -19.70
CA VAL A 93 4.72 4.74 -19.83
C VAL A 93 4.27 4.89 -21.28
N VAL A 94 2.97 5.03 -21.48
CA VAL A 94 2.36 5.50 -22.73
C VAL A 94 1.94 6.94 -22.55
N ARG A 95 2.35 7.79 -23.49
CA ARG A 95 2.10 9.22 -23.49
C ARG A 95 1.13 9.58 -24.60
N ASN A 96 0.18 10.44 -24.30
CA ASN A 96 -0.77 10.97 -25.26
C ASN A 96 -0.65 12.50 -25.32
N ALA A 97 0.01 12.99 -26.36
CA ALA A 97 0.20 14.41 -26.65
C ALA A 97 -0.92 15.01 -27.53
N THR A 98 -2.03 14.27 -27.72
CA THR A 98 -3.21 14.73 -28.46
C THR A 98 -4.27 15.29 -27.51
N ASP A 99 -5.26 15.98 -28.08
CA ASP A 99 -6.44 16.48 -27.37
C ASP A 99 -7.58 15.45 -27.26
N GLN A 100 -7.37 14.24 -27.80
CA GLN A 100 -8.35 13.15 -27.77
C GLN A 100 -7.95 12.07 -26.77
N LEU A 101 -8.95 11.33 -26.28
CA LEU A 101 -8.70 10.13 -25.48
C LEU A 101 -8.01 9.05 -26.33
N GLY A 102 -6.84 8.58 -25.89
CA GLY A 102 -6.15 7.48 -26.55
C GLY A 102 -6.87 6.17 -26.28
N SER A 103 -7.64 5.66 -27.25
CA SER A 103 -8.47 4.45 -27.11
C SER A 103 -8.07 3.36 -28.10
N GLY A 104 -8.42 2.11 -27.78
CA GLY A 104 -8.11 0.95 -28.63
C GLY A 104 -6.61 0.65 -28.74
N LEU A 105 -5.83 1.06 -27.75
CA LEU A 105 -4.39 0.90 -27.73
C LEU A 105 -3.99 -0.48 -27.23
N THR A 106 -2.95 -1.05 -27.84
CA THR A 106 -2.35 -2.32 -27.43
C THR A 106 -0.82 -2.23 -27.46
N LEU A 107 -0.17 -2.97 -26.56
CA LEU A 107 1.27 -3.23 -26.63
C LEU A 107 1.53 -4.64 -27.15
N GLU A 108 2.34 -4.73 -28.19
CA GLU A 108 2.77 -6.00 -28.79
C GLU A 108 4.25 -6.24 -28.44
N THR A 109 4.55 -7.43 -27.92
CA THR A 109 5.93 -7.92 -27.77
C THR A 109 6.13 -9.18 -28.58
N GLN A 110 7.36 -9.39 -29.03
CA GLN A 110 7.79 -10.62 -29.69
C GLN A 110 9.09 -11.10 -29.05
N SER A 111 9.08 -12.31 -28.50
CA SER A 111 10.28 -12.98 -28.00
C SER A 111 10.13 -14.48 -28.12
N GLY A 112 11.25 -15.16 -28.39
CA GLY A 112 11.30 -16.62 -28.54
C GLY A 112 10.43 -17.20 -29.66
N GLY A 113 10.13 -16.42 -30.70
CA GLY A 113 9.25 -16.81 -31.82
C GLY A 113 7.76 -16.66 -31.53
N ARG A 114 7.39 -16.20 -30.33
CA ARG A 114 5.99 -15.95 -29.93
C ARG A 114 5.71 -14.47 -29.87
N ARG A 115 4.49 -14.09 -30.25
CA ARG A 115 3.98 -12.73 -30.22
C ARG A 115 2.80 -12.65 -29.27
N VAL A 116 2.78 -11.62 -28.42
CA VAL A 116 1.67 -11.36 -27.50
C VAL A 116 1.25 -9.90 -27.63
N ARG A 117 -0.06 -9.68 -27.75
CA ARG A 117 -0.69 -8.35 -27.65
C ARG A 117 -1.38 -8.22 -26.31
N THR A 118 -1.12 -7.12 -25.62
CA THR A 118 -1.77 -6.76 -24.35
C THR A 118 -2.60 -5.50 -24.57
N ALA A 119 -3.89 -5.54 -24.25
CA ALA A 119 -4.72 -4.33 -24.23
C ALA A 119 -4.35 -3.47 -23.03
N ILE A 120 -4.22 -2.15 -23.23
CA ILE A 120 -3.71 -1.24 -22.20
C ILE A 120 -4.72 -0.17 -21.76
N GLY A 121 -5.99 -0.33 -22.13
CA GLY A 121 -7.07 0.59 -21.80
C GLY A 121 -6.93 1.96 -22.47
N SER A 122 -7.54 2.98 -21.88
CA SER A 122 -7.44 4.35 -22.35
C SER A 122 -6.23 5.10 -21.77
N THR A 123 -5.72 6.08 -22.52
CA THR A 123 -4.73 7.06 -22.05
C THR A 123 -5.34 8.46 -22.12
N PRO A 124 -5.33 9.25 -21.02
CA PRO A 124 -5.98 10.57 -20.97
C PRO A 124 -5.43 11.51 -22.06
N ALA A 125 -6.28 12.41 -22.58
CA ALA A 125 -5.84 13.50 -23.45
C ALA A 125 -4.83 14.41 -22.74
N CYS A 126 -3.78 14.84 -23.43
CA CYS A 126 -2.65 15.56 -22.85
C CYS A 126 -2.16 14.94 -21.53
N GLY A 127 -2.13 13.62 -21.46
CA GLY A 127 -1.76 12.86 -20.26
C GLY A 127 -0.86 11.67 -20.55
N ILE A 128 -0.65 10.87 -19.52
CA ILE A 128 0.15 9.65 -19.56
C ILE A 128 -0.58 8.52 -18.85
N ARG A 129 -0.13 7.28 -19.08
CA ARG A 129 -0.49 6.12 -18.28
C ARG A 129 0.65 5.13 -18.26
N LYS A 130 1.04 4.64 -17.08
CA LYS A 130 1.93 3.48 -16.97
C LYS A 130 1.13 2.20 -17.12
N VAL A 131 1.53 1.35 -18.07
CA VAL A 131 0.73 0.21 -18.54
C VAL A 131 1.54 -1.08 -18.53
N GLY A 132 0.91 -2.14 -18.05
CA GLY A 132 1.48 -3.48 -18.04
C GLY A 132 1.40 -4.16 -19.41
N PHE A 133 2.43 -4.93 -19.75
CA PHE A 133 2.46 -5.79 -20.92
C PHE A 133 3.15 -7.11 -20.62
N ARG A 134 2.81 -8.12 -21.42
CA ARG A 134 3.36 -9.47 -21.30
C ARG A 134 4.58 -9.66 -22.19
N ILE A 135 5.55 -10.40 -21.70
CA ILE A 135 6.66 -10.94 -22.47
C ILE A 135 6.47 -12.47 -22.48
N PRO A 136 6.17 -13.12 -23.62
CA PRO A 136 5.73 -14.52 -23.65
C PRO A 136 6.78 -15.51 -23.14
N GLU A 137 8.02 -15.34 -23.58
CA GLU A 137 9.17 -16.15 -23.20
C GLU A 137 10.42 -15.32 -23.49
N ALA A 138 11.00 -14.71 -22.46
CA ALA A 138 12.22 -13.92 -22.61
C ALA A 138 13.40 -14.85 -22.94
N LYS A 139 13.70 -15.05 -24.22
CA LYS A 139 14.89 -15.80 -24.67
C LYS A 139 16.12 -14.91 -24.81
N THR A 140 15.90 -13.65 -25.12
CA THR A 140 16.90 -12.60 -25.26
C THR A 140 16.78 -11.60 -24.11
N GLU A 141 17.85 -10.89 -23.82
CA GLU A 141 17.83 -9.75 -22.88
C GLU A 141 17.11 -8.56 -23.48
N GLU A 142 17.15 -8.38 -24.81
CA GLU A 142 16.43 -7.30 -25.48
C GLU A 142 15.03 -7.74 -25.91
N VAL A 143 14.05 -6.90 -25.59
CA VAL A 143 12.65 -7.09 -25.97
C VAL A 143 12.13 -5.82 -26.63
N THR A 144 11.75 -5.93 -27.89
CA THR A 144 11.06 -4.85 -28.60
C THR A 144 9.58 -4.81 -28.20
N VAL A 145 9.11 -3.62 -27.86
CA VAL A 145 7.72 -3.31 -27.52
C VAL A 145 7.17 -2.37 -28.58
N ARG A 146 6.05 -2.74 -29.19
CA ARG A 146 5.37 -1.94 -30.22
C ARG A 146 4.03 -1.44 -29.68
N LEU A 147 3.78 -0.15 -29.81
CA LEU A 147 2.49 0.47 -29.53
C LEU A 147 1.64 0.49 -30.79
N LEU A 148 0.46 -0.12 -30.71
CA LEU A 148 -0.46 -0.25 -31.84
C LEU A 148 -1.83 0.34 -31.50
N GLN A 149 -2.49 0.88 -32.52
CA GLN A 149 -3.92 1.16 -32.52
C GLN A 149 -4.57 0.36 -33.65
N GLY A 150 -5.36 -0.65 -33.29
CA GLY A 150 -5.73 -1.72 -34.22
C GLY A 150 -4.50 -2.44 -34.76
N ASN A 151 -4.23 -2.32 -36.07
CA ASN A 151 -3.03 -2.86 -36.72
C ASN A 151 -1.99 -1.79 -37.09
N ARG A 152 -2.30 -0.51 -36.90
CA ARG A 152 -1.37 0.59 -37.18
C ARG A 152 -0.39 0.70 -36.03
N GLU A 153 0.91 0.66 -36.35
CA GLU A 153 1.94 0.99 -35.38
C GLU A 153 2.04 2.51 -35.19
N LEU A 154 1.95 2.94 -33.93
CA LEU A 154 2.14 4.33 -33.53
C LEU A 154 3.59 4.55 -33.11
N ASP A 155 4.14 3.63 -32.31
CA ASP A 155 5.49 3.76 -31.79
C ASP A 155 6.13 2.42 -31.46
N ARG A 156 7.45 2.41 -31.23
CA ARG A 156 8.19 1.25 -30.74
C ARG A 156 9.36 1.67 -29.86
N THR A 157 9.74 0.80 -28.94
CA THR A 157 10.96 0.94 -28.13
C THR A 157 11.55 -0.44 -27.83
N THR A 158 12.76 -0.47 -27.30
CA THR A 158 13.42 -1.69 -26.83
C THR A 158 13.71 -1.55 -25.34
N VAL A 159 13.38 -2.59 -24.57
CA VAL A 159 13.73 -2.69 -23.15
C VAL A 159 14.75 -3.81 -22.96
N LYS A 160 15.68 -3.63 -22.00
CA LYS A 160 16.72 -4.59 -21.68
C LYS A 160 16.46 -5.25 -20.32
N LEU A 161 16.30 -6.56 -20.32
CA LEU A 161 16.17 -7.42 -19.15
C LEU A 161 17.56 -7.88 -18.71
N ARG A 162 17.80 -8.00 -17.41
CA ARG A 162 19.06 -8.59 -16.89
C ARG A 162 18.93 -10.10 -16.85
N LEU A 163 19.93 -10.83 -17.33
CA LEU A 163 20.05 -12.27 -17.08
C LEU A 163 20.63 -12.54 -15.68
N ARG A 164 19.98 -13.42 -14.91
CA ARG A 164 20.40 -13.83 -13.57
C ARG A 164 20.42 -15.35 -13.43
N LYS A 165 21.36 -15.85 -12.63
CA LYS A 165 21.39 -17.27 -12.21
C LYS A 165 20.38 -17.52 -11.08
N PRO A 166 19.94 -18.77 -10.84
CA PRO A 166 18.94 -19.08 -9.81
C PRO A 166 19.31 -18.69 -8.37
N HIS A 167 20.61 -18.56 -8.06
CA HIS A 167 21.11 -18.19 -6.73
C HIS A 167 21.43 -16.70 -6.59
N GLU A 168 21.39 -15.93 -7.68
CA GLU A 168 21.69 -14.50 -7.66
C GLU A 168 20.46 -13.70 -7.23
N THR A 169 20.70 -12.55 -6.58
CA THR A 169 19.66 -11.56 -6.31
C THR A 169 18.97 -11.15 -7.61
N ARG A 170 17.64 -11.03 -7.61
CA ARG A 170 16.88 -10.78 -8.83
C ARG A 170 15.58 -10.01 -8.59
N LYS A 171 15.11 -9.31 -9.63
CA LYS A 171 13.78 -8.70 -9.69
C LYS A 171 12.75 -9.70 -10.18
N ARG A 172 11.63 -9.78 -9.46
CA ARG A 172 10.42 -10.46 -9.93
C ARG A 172 9.28 -9.47 -10.02
N THR A 173 8.60 -9.47 -11.16
CA THR A 173 7.43 -8.62 -11.39
C THR A 173 6.13 -9.37 -11.13
N PHE A 174 5.11 -8.61 -10.74
CA PHE A 174 3.75 -9.09 -10.52
C PHE A 174 2.75 -7.99 -10.84
N VAL A 175 1.47 -8.34 -10.99
CA VAL A 175 0.39 -7.37 -11.12
C VAL A 175 -0.21 -7.17 -9.72
N SER A 176 -0.13 -5.96 -9.19
CA SER A 176 -0.68 -5.63 -7.88
C SER A 176 -2.21 -5.67 -7.91
N GLY A 177 -2.81 -6.30 -6.91
CA GLY A 177 -4.25 -6.32 -6.68
C GLY A 177 -4.81 -4.96 -6.27
N ILE A 178 -3.97 -4.08 -5.72
CA ILE A 178 -4.33 -2.73 -5.25
C ILE A 178 -4.89 -1.89 -6.40
N ASP A 179 -4.14 -1.79 -7.50
CA ASP A 179 -4.41 -0.83 -8.58
C ASP A 179 -4.28 -1.46 -9.99
N GLY A 180 -3.88 -2.72 -10.10
CA GLY A 180 -3.67 -3.41 -11.37
C GLY A 180 -2.36 -3.01 -12.09
N SER A 181 -1.49 -2.22 -11.45
CA SER A 181 -0.19 -1.87 -12.00
C SER A 181 0.79 -3.05 -11.92
N VAL A 182 1.79 -3.07 -12.81
CA VAL A 182 2.91 -4.01 -12.68
C VAL A 182 3.92 -3.43 -11.69
N GLN A 183 4.08 -4.11 -10.56
CA GLN A 183 5.08 -3.84 -9.55
C GLN A 183 6.20 -4.89 -9.62
N TYR A 184 7.27 -4.66 -8.86
CA TYR A 184 8.32 -5.64 -8.67
C TYR A 184 8.73 -5.75 -7.20
N TYR A 185 9.39 -6.84 -6.86
CA TYR A 185 10.13 -6.99 -5.62
C TYR A 185 11.46 -7.68 -5.93
N ALA A 186 12.44 -7.54 -5.04
CA ALA A 186 13.72 -8.23 -5.16
C ALA A 186 13.73 -9.51 -4.30
N GLU A 187 14.36 -10.55 -4.82
CA GLU A 187 14.58 -11.82 -4.13
C GLU A 187 16.09 -11.98 -3.88
N ASN A 188 16.49 -12.28 -2.64
CA ASN A 188 17.81 -12.80 -2.30
C ASN A 188 17.62 -14.28 -1.88
N PRO A 189 17.85 -15.23 -2.81
CA PRO A 189 17.58 -16.65 -2.56
C PRO A 189 18.50 -17.25 -1.51
N ALA A 190 18.02 -18.26 -0.80
CA ALA A 190 18.87 -19.03 0.09
C ALA A 190 20.03 -19.68 -0.69
N SER A 191 21.24 -19.67 -0.11
CA SER A 191 22.41 -20.32 -0.71
C SER A 191 22.29 -21.85 -0.74
N ARG A 192 21.38 -22.42 0.06
CA ARG A 192 21.04 -23.85 0.07
C ARG A 192 19.57 -24.06 -0.28
N ALA A 193 19.31 -25.03 -1.15
CA ALA A 193 17.95 -25.44 -1.49
C ALA A 193 17.19 -25.99 -0.27
N GLY A 194 15.87 -25.78 -0.24
CA GLY A 194 15.00 -26.34 0.80
C GLY A 194 14.94 -25.53 2.09
N ALA A 195 15.44 -24.28 2.10
CA ALA A 195 15.24 -23.32 3.18
C ALA A 195 13.76 -23.28 3.62
N LYS A 196 13.53 -23.36 4.94
CA LYS A 196 12.20 -23.49 5.54
C LYS A 196 11.67 -22.18 6.12
N SER A 197 12.38 -21.08 5.96
CA SER A 197 11.96 -19.78 6.45
C SER A 197 12.00 -18.72 5.36
N LEU A 198 11.38 -17.58 5.68
CA LEU A 198 11.32 -16.41 4.83
C LEU A 198 11.57 -15.15 5.66
N VAL A 199 12.40 -14.24 5.14
CA VAL A 199 12.60 -12.91 5.71
C VAL A 199 11.98 -11.88 4.75
N LEU A 200 11.07 -11.07 5.27
CA LEU A 200 10.61 -9.85 4.62
C LEU A 200 11.51 -8.69 5.05
N SER A 201 12.27 -8.14 4.11
CA SER A 201 13.15 -6.99 4.35
C SER A 201 12.56 -5.73 3.74
N VAL A 202 12.15 -4.78 4.57
CA VAL A 202 11.60 -3.50 4.15
C VAL A 202 12.70 -2.44 4.11
N HIS A 203 12.83 -1.71 3.00
CA HIS A 203 13.94 -0.80 2.72
C HIS A 203 13.80 0.60 3.34
N GLY A 204 14.95 1.28 3.49
CA GLY A 204 15.06 2.67 3.91
C GLY A 204 14.63 3.68 2.84
N ALA A 205 14.49 4.96 3.21
CA ALA A 205 14.10 6.01 2.26
C ALA A 205 15.17 6.17 1.17
N SER A 206 14.74 6.36 -0.08
CA SER A 206 15.62 6.45 -1.27
C SER A 206 16.33 5.15 -1.66
N VAL A 207 16.05 4.02 -1.00
CA VAL A 207 16.65 2.73 -1.33
C VAL A 207 15.76 1.96 -2.31
N GLU A 208 16.35 1.44 -3.39
CA GLU A 208 15.68 0.53 -4.31
C GLU A 208 15.62 -0.88 -3.72
N ALA A 209 14.52 -1.61 -3.97
CA ALA A 209 14.35 -2.98 -3.49
C ALA A 209 15.53 -3.92 -3.83
N THR A 210 16.15 -3.76 -5.01
CA THR A 210 17.34 -4.55 -5.36
C THR A 210 18.55 -4.18 -4.53
N SER A 211 18.79 -2.90 -4.30
CA SER A 211 19.89 -2.45 -3.44
C SER A 211 19.70 -2.95 -2.01
N GLN A 212 18.44 -2.97 -1.51
CA GLN A 212 18.11 -3.58 -0.23
C GLN A 212 18.46 -5.07 -0.22
N ALA A 213 18.02 -5.84 -1.21
CA ALA A 213 18.29 -7.28 -1.25
C ALA A 213 19.78 -7.63 -1.45
N ASP A 214 20.50 -6.83 -2.23
CA ASP A 214 21.95 -6.97 -2.48
C ASP A 214 22.81 -6.62 -1.26
N ALA A 215 22.27 -5.85 -0.30
CA ALA A 215 22.96 -5.53 0.95
C ALA A 215 23.02 -6.71 1.95
N TYR A 216 22.38 -7.84 1.65
CA TYR A 216 22.43 -9.06 2.48
C TYR A 216 23.26 -10.14 1.81
N SER A 217 24.07 -10.87 2.57
CA SER A 217 24.60 -12.14 2.10
C SER A 217 23.53 -13.25 2.08
N ALA A 218 23.64 -14.14 1.09
CA ALA A 218 22.72 -15.26 0.91
C ALA A 218 22.83 -16.26 2.08
N LYS A 219 21.79 -16.34 2.90
CA LYS A 219 21.75 -17.25 4.06
C LYS A 219 21.44 -18.68 3.63
N ASN A 220 21.98 -19.66 4.36
CA ASN A 220 21.76 -21.08 4.03
C ASN A 220 20.41 -21.64 4.53
N TRP A 221 19.70 -20.91 5.38
CA TRP A 221 18.51 -21.38 6.08
C TRP A 221 17.22 -20.62 5.70
N THR A 222 17.34 -19.46 5.05
CA THR A 222 16.20 -18.60 4.70
C THR A 222 16.32 -18.00 3.31
N ASN A 223 15.18 -17.80 2.66
CA ASN A 223 15.06 -16.86 1.54
C ASN A 223 14.74 -15.46 2.10
N LEU A 224 15.13 -14.42 1.37
CA LEU A 224 14.79 -13.04 1.69
C LEU A 224 14.10 -12.37 0.49
N VAL A 225 13.07 -11.59 0.77
CA VAL A 225 12.39 -10.76 -0.24
C VAL A 225 12.31 -9.31 0.22
N ALA A 226 12.52 -8.39 -0.72
CA ALA A 226 12.44 -6.96 -0.49
C ALA A 226 11.38 -6.33 -1.41
N PRO A 227 10.20 -5.94 -0.88
CA PRO A 227 9.19 -5.14 -1.60
C PRO A 227 9.73 -3.74 -1.96
N THR A 228 8.97 -2.98 -2.75
CA THR A 228 9.40 -1.67 -3.27
C THR A 228 8.82 -0.48 -2.52
N ASN A 229 7.92 -0.71 -1.54
CA ASN A 229 7.14 0.36 -0.91
C ASN A 229 6.44 1.23 -1.97
N ARG A 230 6.08 0.61 -3.11
CA ARG A 230 5.71 1.26 -4.38
C ARG A 230 6.83 2.07 -5.06
N ARG A 231 7.66 2.81 -4.32
CA ARG A 231 8.81 3.62 -4.79
C ARG A 231 9.87 3.73 -3.67
N PRO A 232 11.13 4.13 -3.95
CA PRO A 232 12.18 4.29 -2.94
C PRO A 232 11.85 5.22 -1.76
N PHE A 233 11.11 6.31 -2.00
CA PHE A 233 10.59 7.18 -0.94
C PHE A 233 9.15 6.83 -0.52
N GLY A 234 8.50 5.97 -1.31
CA GLY A 234 7.21 5.31 -1.07
C GLY A 234 6.19 6.02 -0.19
N TYR A 235 5.63 5.22 0.73
CA TYR A 235 4.60 5.61 1.68
C TYR A 235 5.00 5.24 3.12
N ASP A 236 6.30 5.29 3.44
CA ASP A 236 6.84 4.94 4.76
C ASP A 236 6.41 3.55 5.29
N TRP A 237 6.05 2.60 4.40
CA TRP A 237 5.48 1.30 4.77
C TRP A 237 4.13 1.36 5.49
N GLU A 238 3.50 2.53 5.50
CA GLU A 238 2.10 2.73 5.88
C GLU A 238 1.21 2.61 4.63
N ASP A 239 -0.12 2.62 4.82
CA ASP A 239 -1.14 2.60 3.75
C ASP A 239 -0.84 1.65 2.57
N TRP A 240 -0.50 2.17 1.40
CA TRP A 240 -0.19 1.37 0.20
C TRP A 240 1.18 0.69 0.28
N GLY A 241 2.14 1.28 1.01
CA GLY A 241 3.42 0.64 1.31
C GLY A 241 3.25 -0.61 2.15
N ARG A 242 2.34 -0.55 3.13
CA ARG A 242 1.93 -1.71 3.93
C ARG A 242 1.31 -2.80 3.07
N GLN A 243 0.37 -2.43 2.20
CA GLN A 243 -0.29 -3.39 1.31
C GLN A 243 0.71 -4.02 0.34
N ASP A 244 1.64 -3.26 -0.25
CA ASP A 244 2.71 -3.76 -1.13
C ASP A 244 3.60 -4.79 -0.40
N ALA A 245 3.98 -4.50 0.85
CA ALA A 245 4.76 -5.44 1.66
C ALA A 245 4.01 -6.76 1.92
N LEU A 246 2.70 -6.70 2.20
CA LEU A 246 1.88 -7.89 2.40
C LEU A 246 1.64 -8.68 1.11
N GLU A 247 1.40 -8.01 -0.03
CA GLU A 247 1.28 -8.68 -1.34
C GLU A 247 2.56 -9.47 -1.66
N VAL A 248 3.72 -8.85 -1.44
CA VAL A 248 5.02 -9.51 -1.66
C VAL A 248 5.23 -10.66 -0.68
N LEU A 249 4.87 -10.48 0.60
CA LEU A 249 4.95 -11.55 1.58
C LEU A 249 4.10 -12.76 1.19
N ASP A 250 2.86 -12.52 0.73
CA ASP A 250 1.94 -13.59 0.31
C ASP A 250 2.46 -14.29 -0.95
N LEU A 251 2.95 -13.54 -1.94
CA LEU A 251 3.57 -14.09 -3.16
C LEU A 251 4.80 -14.93 -2.84
N ALA A 252 5.68 -14.44 -1.97
CA ALA A 252 6.88 -15.16 -1.56
C ALA A 252 6.55 -16.40 -0.71
N THR A 253 5.53 -16.32 0.15
CA THR A 253 5.04 -17.46 0.92
C THR A 253 4.50 -18.55 -0.01
N ALA A 254 3.75 -18.18 -1.06
CA ALA A 254 3.25 -19.12 -2.05
C ALA A 254 4.38 -19.77 -2.88
N GLU A 255 5.41 -18.99 -3.25
CA GLU A 255 6.57 -19.50 -4.00
C GLU A 255 7.43 -20.45 -3.16
N TYR A 256 7.86 -20.01 -1.98
CA TYR A 256 8.88 -20.69 -1.18
C TYR A 256 8.29 -21.69 -0.18
N ARG A 257 6.99 -21.58 0.14
CA ARG A 257 6.29 -22.42 1.12
C ARG A 257 7.09 -22.57 2.43
N PRO A 258 7.46 -21.45 3.08
CA PRO A 258 8.15 -21.50 4.36
C PRO A 258 7.26 -22.13 5.43
N ASP A 259 7.86 -22.57 6.52
CA ASP A 259 7.14 -22.82 7.78
C ASP A 259 6.47 -21.50 8.22
N PRO A 260 5.13 -21.45 8.36
CA PRO A 260 4.42 -20.26 8.79
C PRO A 260 4.81 -19.74 10.19
N ALA A 261 5.49 -20.56 11.00
CA ALA A 261 6.05 -20.13 12.27
C ALA A 261 7.40 -19.40 12.10
N ARG A 262 8.07 -19.56 10.96
CA ARG A 262 9.43 -19.06 10.67
C ARG A 262 9.43 -18.06 9.52
N VAL A 263 8.56 -17.06 9.65
CA VAL A 263 8.54 -15.87 8.82
C VAL A 263 9.03 -14.70 9.67
N TYR A 264 9.97 -13.91 9.17
CA TYR A 264 10.60 -12.83 9.94
C TYR A 264 10.51 -11.50 9.20
N LEU A 265 10.66 -10.41 9.93
CA LEU A 265 10.57 -9.05 9.41
C LEU A 265 11.78 -8.23 9.88
N THR A 266 12.41 -7.51 8.97
CA THR A 266 13.54 -6.62 9.27
C THR A 266 13.57 -5.43 8.31
N GLY A 267 14.34 -4.40 8.65
CA GLY A 267 14.55 -3.23 7.81
C GLY A 267 15.32 -2.13 8.54
N HIS A 268 15.88 -1.19 7.78
CA HIS A 268 16.68 -0.07 8.29
C HIS A 268 16.05 1.29 7.98
N SER A 269 16.18 2.26 8.90
CA SER A 269 15.68 3.63 8.71
C SER A 269 14.16 3.66 8.52
N MET A 270 13.66 4.15 7.37
CA MET A 270 12.25 4.00 6.97
C MET A 270 11.79 2.53 7.02
N GLY A 271 12.66 1.58 6.68
CA GLY A 271 12.42 0.15 6.84
C GLY A 271 12.41 -0.30 8.30
N GLY A 272 13.17 0.33 9.18
CA GLY A 272 13.10 0.09 10.62
C GLY A 272 11.74 0.54 11.19
N HIS A 273 11.26 1.71 10.75
CA HIS A 273 9.89 2.15 11.04
C HIS A 273 8.84 1.17 10.49
N GLY A 274 8.97 0.76 9.23
CA GLY A 274 8.08 -0.23 8.62
C GLY A 274 8.09 -1.57 9.35
N THR A 275 9.24 -1.97 9.91
CA THR A 275 9.38 -3.18 10.72
C THR A 275 8.57 -3.08 12.01
N TRP A 276 8.65 -1.95 12.72
CA TRP A 276 7.80 -1.69 13.88
C TRP A 276 6.31 -1.67 13.49
N HIS A 277 5.97 -0.93 12.45
CA HIS A 277 4.59 -0.71 12.01
C HIS A 277 3.90 -2.00 11.57
N LEU A 278 4.52 -2.79 10.68
CA LEU A 278 4.00 -4.07 10.24
C LEU A 278 3.98 -5.10 11.38
N GLY A 279 4.98 -5.08 12.26
CA GLY A 279 5.05 -5.98 13.42
C GLY A 279 3.88 -5.79 14.37
N VAL A 280 3.54 -4.54 14.73
CA VAL A 280 2.38 -4.27 15.60
C VAL A 280 1.05 -4.51 14.90
N LEU A 281 0.95 -4.28 13.60
CA LEU A 281 -0.30 -4.50 12.86
C LEU A 281 -0.58 -5.97 12.61
N TYR A 282 0.44 -6.79 12.37
CA TYR A 282 0.29 -8.19 11.98
C TYR A 282 1.10 -9.13 12.89
N PRO A 283 0.84 -9.10 14.21
CA PRO A 283 1.65 -9.84 15.18
C PRO A 283 1.53 -11.36 15.03
N ASP A 284 0.55 -11.85 14.27
CA ASP A 284 0.36 -13.26 13.99
C ASP A 284 0.97 -13.70 12.65
N ARG A 285 1.73 -12.85 11.97
CA ARG A 285 2.39 -13.17 10.68
C ARG A 285 3.88 -13.46 10.81
N PHE A 286 4.50 -13.13 11.93
CA PHE A 286 5.94 -13.21 12.12
C PHE A 286 6.31 -14.05 13.36
N GLY A 287 7.48 -14.69 13.34
CA GLY A 287 8.08 -15.32 14.52
C GLY A 287 8.94 -14.37 15.34
N ALA A 288 9.59 -13.42 14.67
CA ALA A 288 10.37 -12.35 15.28
C ALA A 288 10.50 -11.17 14.31
N ILE A 289 10.76 -9.98 14.86
CA ILE A 289 11.02 -8.75 14.10
C ILE A 289 12.36 -8.16 14.52
N ALA A 290 13.04 -7.48 13.58
CA ALA A 290 14.34 -6.89 13.82
C ALA A 290 14.46 -5.48 13.22
N PRO A 291 13.88 -4.45 13.86
CA PRO A 291 13.99 -3.07 13.39
C PRO A 291 15.40 -2.50 13.61
N SER A 292 15.98 -1.92 12.56
CA SER A 292 17.28 -1.23 12.59
C SER A 292 17.09 0.28 12.38
N ALA A 293 17.62 1.12 13.27
CA ALA A 293 17.53 2.59 13.20
C ALA A 293 16.14 3.14 12.82
N GLY A 294 15.07 2.57 13.39
CA GLY A 294 13.68 2.89 13.04
C GLY A 294 12.96 3.72 14.09
N TRP A 295 11.98 4.52 13.67
CA TRP A 295 11.13 5.33 14.56
C TRP A 295 9.73 4.75 14.75
N ALA A 296 9.05 5.15 15.82
CA ALA A 296 7.71 4.66 16.13
C ALA A 296 6.63 5.31 15.26
N SER A 297 6.66 6.64 15.09
CA SER A 297 5.68 7.38 14.29
C SER A 297 6.27 8.68 13.74
N SER A 298 5.76 9.12 12.59
CA SER A 298 6.18 10.39 11.97
C SER A 298 5.80 11.62 12.81
N PHE A 299 4.86 11.49 13.75
CA PHE A 299 4.52 12.53 14.72
C PHE A 299 5.67 12.82 15.69
N GLY A 300 6.35 11.76 16.15
CA GLY A 300 7.49 11.87 17.07
C GLY A 300 8.78 12.23 16.34
N TYR A 301 9.08 11.52 15.26
CA TYR A 301 10.34 11.67 14.53
C TYR A 301 10.40 12.93 13.66
N ALA A 302 9.44 13.09 12.74
CA ALA A 302 9.42 14.20 11.79
C ALA A 302 8.70 15.46 12.32
N GLY A 303 8.24 15.43 13.59
CA GLY A 303 7.53 16.55 14.21
C GLY A 303 6.20 16.92 13.52
N VAL A 304 5.59 15.97 12.80
CA VAL A 304 4.32 16.21 12.11
C VAL A 304 3.24 16.56 13.14
N ALA A 305 2.60 17.72 12.98
CA ALA A 305 1.54 18.14 13.88
C ALA A 305 0.36 17.14 13.81
N ARG A 306 -0.08 16.64 14.97
CA ARG A 306 -1.26 15.76 15.07
C ARG A 306 -2.60 16.48 14.83
N GLY A 307 -2.60 17.81 14.72
CA GLY A 307 -3.82 18.62 14.70
C GLY A 307 -4.44 18.82 16.09
N SER A 308 -5.41 19.73 16.17
CA SER A 308 -6.08 20.10 17.43
C SER A 308 -7.30 19.19 17.68
N GLU A 309 -7.57 18.85 18.95
CA GLU A 309 -8.82 18.20 19.33
C GLU A 309 -9.99 19.18 19.50
N ALA A 310 -9.71 20.49 19.59
CA ALA A 310 -10.72 21.52 19.80
C ALA A 310 -11.55 21.79 18.52
N ASP A 311 -10.95 21.60 17.35
CA ASP A 311 -11.64 21.74 16.06
C ASP A 311 -12.18 20.38 15.58
N PRO A 312 -13.50 20.21 15.33
CA PRO A 312 -14.07 18.93 14.94
C PRO A 312 -13.50 18.34 13.65
N VAL A 313 -13.10 19.18 12.68
CA VAL A 313 -12.51 18.71 11.41
C VAL A 313 -11.09 18.20 11.66
N SER A 314 -10.28 18.95 12.41
CA SER A 314 -8.93 18.56 12.81
C SER A 314 -8.95 17.27 13.63
N ALA A 315 -9.89 17.13 14.56
CA ALA A 315 -10.09 15.90 15.35
C ALA A 315 -10.47 14.70 14.46
N LEU A 316 -11.33 14.89 13.45
CA LEU A 316 -11.67 13.85 12.47
C LEU A 316 -10.45 13.40 11.66
N VAL A 317 -9.67 14.35 11.13
CA VAL A 317 -8.47 14.09 10.33
C VAL A 317 -7.41 13.38 11.17
N ARG A 318 -7.19 13.84 12.41
CA ARG A 318 -6.30 13.19 13.36
C ARG A 318 -6.71 11.74 13.59
N ARG A 319 -7.99 11.50 13.89
CA ARG A 319 -8.51 10.15 14.13
C ARG A 319 -8.31 9.23 12.93
N ALA A 320 -8.47 9.74 11.71
CA ALA A 320 -8.20 9.00 10.49
C ALA A 320 -6.71 8.63 10.29
N GLY A 321 -5.79 9.36 10.92
CA GLY A 321 -4.35 9.09 10.90
C GLY A 321 -3.84 8.19 12.04
N ASN A 322 -4.68 7.82 13.00
CA ASN A 322 -4.25 7.07 14.20
C ASN A 322 -3.59 5.72 13.89
N VAL A 323 -3.87 5.12 12.73
CA VAL A 323 -3.25 3.84 12.32
C VAL A 323 -1.71 3.92 12.30
N GLY A 324 -1.13 5.10 12.02
CA GLY A 324 0.32 5.35 12.07
C GLY A 324 0.90 5.47 13.48
N ASP A 325 0.09 5.41 14.55
CA ASP A 325 0.57 5.45 15.93
C ASP A 325 1.01 4.06 16.44
N THR A 326 2.17 3.62 15.94
CA THR A 326 2.77 2.32 16.25
C THR A 326 3.00 2.11 17.75
N ALA A 327 3.42 3.16 18.47
CA ALA A 327 3.71 3.09 19.91
C ALA A 327 2.46 2.71 20.72
N ALA A 328 1.28 3.22 20.34
CA ALA A 328 0.02 2.89 20.98
C ALA A 328 -0.40 1.41 20.81
N MET A 329 0.19 0.70 19.83
CA MET A 329 -0.07 -0.72 19.55
C MET A 329 1.10 -1.64 19.97
N ILE A 330 2.12 -1.12 20.67
CA ILE A 330 3.35 -1.86 21.00
C ILE A 330 3.11 -3.21 21.70
N ARG A 331 2.04 -3.30 22.51
CA ARG A 331 1.67 -4.53 23.25
C ARG A 331 1.39 -5.73 22.35
N ASN A 332 1.04 -5.48 21.08
CA ASN A 332 0.85 -6.53 20.08
C ASN A 332 2.12 -7.36 19.85
N LEU A 333 3.31 -6.81 20.15
CA LEU A 333 4.58 -7.53 20.01
C LEU A 333 4.85 -8.53 21.14
N GLY A 334 4.00 -8.61 22.17
CA GLY A 334 4.29 -9.40 23.37
C GLY A 334 4.58 -10.88 23.15
N SER A 335 4.16 -11.45 22.02
CA SER A 335 4.41 -12.84 21.61
C SER A 335 5.53 -13.03 20.58
N LEU A 336 6.19 -11.96 20.14
CA LEU A 336 7.25 -11.98 19.12
C LEU A 336 8.61 -11.75 19.75
N GLY A 337 9.66 -12.35 19.19
CA GLY A 337 11.02 -11.90 19.50
C GLY A 337 11.28 -10.53 18.86
N VAL A 338 11.91 -9.59 19.60
CA VAL A 338 12.24 -8.24 19.08
C VAL A 338 13.73 -7.93 19.20
N TYR A 339 14.41 -7.74 18.06
CA TYR A 339 15.83 -7.35 18.03
C TYR A 339 16.01 -5.92 17.50
N ILE A 340 16.36 -4.98 18.38
CA ILE A 340 16.60 -3.58 17.99
C ILE A 340 18.09 -3.39 17.70
N LEU A 341 18.44 -2.90 16.52
CA LEU A 341 19.81 -2.59 16.12
C LEU A 341 19.94 -1.07 15.85
N HIS A 342 20.99 -0.43 16.37
CA HIS A 342 21.19 1.01 16.15
C HIS A 342 22.67 1.41 16.30
N GLY A 343 23.20 2.27 15.44
CA GLY A 343 24.45 3.00 15.75
C GLY A 343 24.22 4.03 16.86
N ASP A 344 25.10 4.11 17.86
CA ASP A 344 24.90 5.05 18.98
C ASP A 344 25.20 6.52 18.63
N ALA A 345 25.88 6.74 17.51
CA ALA A 345 26.24 8.05 16.95
C ALA A 345 25.46 8.35 15.66
N ASP A 346 24.27 7.76 15.49
CA ASP A 346 23.39 7.98 14.33
C ASP A 346 22.99 9.47 14.19
N ASP A 347 23.34 10.04 13.04
CA ASP A 347 23.19 11.45 12.67
C ASP A 347 21.88 11.75 11.91
N ASN A 348 21.09 10.72 11.59
CA ASN A 348 19.85 10.85 10.82
C ASN A 348 18.60 10.44 11.62
N VAL A 349 18.65 9.25 12.23
CA VAL A 349 17.60 8.76 13.15
C VAL A 349 18.25 8.59 14.51
N PRO A 350 18.05 9.55 15.44
CA PRO A 350 18.72 9.51 16.73
C PRO A 350 18.48 8.19 17.47
N VAL A 351 19.52 7.65 18.12
CA VAL A 351 19.45 6.41 18.92
C VAL A 351 18.37 6.46 20.02
N SER A 352 17.91 7.66 20.41
CA SER A 352 16.77 7.83 21.30
C SER A 352 15.50 7.16 20.78
N GLU A 353 15.30 7.02 19.47
CA GLU A 353 14.13 6.32 18.91
C GLU A 353 14.13 4.83 19.31
N GLY A 354 15.25 4.12 19.11
CA GLY A 354 15.41 2.73 19.53
C GLY A 354 15.30 2.57 21.05
N ARG A 355 15.94 3.46 21.82
CA ARG A 355 15.84 3.48 23.30
C ARG A 355 14.41 3.72 23.79
N ASN A 356 13.64 4.59 23.13
CA ASN A 356 12.26 4.87 23.49
C ASN A 356 11.36 3.64 23.25
N MET A 357 11.56 2.92 22.14
CA MET A 357 10.85 1.66 21.89
C MET A 357 11.20 0.58 22.90
N ALA A 358 12.48 0.45 23.27
CA ALA A 358 12.93 -0.47 24.33
C ALA A 358 12.23 -0.17 25.67
N LYS A 359 12.16 1.11 26.08
CA LYS A 359 11.44 1.54 27.30
C LYS A 359 9.95 1.20 27.26
N LEU A 360 9.32 1.21 26.09
CA LEU A 360 7.91 0.81 25.95
C LEU A 360 7.72 -0.70 26.11
N LEU A 361 8.70 -1.52 25.69
CA LEU A 361 8.67 -2.99 25.79
C LEU A 361 8.97 -3.49 27.21
N GLU A 362 9.90 -2.85 27.91
CA GLU A 362 10.40 -3.24 29.24
C GLU A 362 9.31 -3.64 30.26
N PRO A 363 8.17 -2.93 30.39
CA PRO A 363 7.18 -3.25 31.42
C PRO A 363 6.39 -4.54 31.20
N PHE A 364 6.40 -5.12 29.99
CA PHE A 364 5.53 -6.26 29.67
C PHE A 364 6.17 -7.37 28.82
N HIS A 365 7.26 -7.08 28.12
CA HIS A 365 7.86 -8.00 27.18
C HIS A 365 9.26 -8.43 27.64
N ARG A 366 9.56 -9.73 27.52
CA ARG A 366 10.80 -10.34 28.02
C ARG A 366 11.74 -10.84 26.93
N ASP A 367 11.23 -10.99 25.70
CA ASP A 367 11.97 -11.59 24.59
C ASP A 367 12.41 -10.51 23.59
N TRP A 368 13.12 -9.51 24.11
CA TRP A 368 13.65 -8.43 23.31
C TRP A 368 15.09 -8.09 23.68
N THR A 369 15.79 -7.46 22.75
CA THR A 369 17.13 -6.93 22.98
C THR A 369 17.34 -5.62 22.22
N LEU A 370 18.16 -4.74 22.78
CA LEU A 370 18.66 -3.53 22.13
C LEU A 370 20.18 -3.66 21.99
N LYS A 371 20.64 -3.71 20.74
CA LYS A 371 22.05 -3.69 20.38
C LYS A 371 22.40 -2.32 19.81
N GLU A 372 23.12 -1.54 20.60
CA GLU A 372 23.78 -0.33 20.15
C GLU A 372 25.20 -0.68 19.65
N ILE A 373 25.60 -0.13 18.51
CA ILE A 373 26.94 -0.28 17.95
C ILE A 373 27.74 1.00 18.23
N PRO A 374 28.75 0.93 19.11
CA PRO A 374 29.50 2.12 19.54
C PRO A 374 30.23 2.84 18.40
N GLY A 375 30.11 4.16 18.37
CA GLY A 375 30.74 5.07 17.41
C GLY A 375 30.17 5.02 16.00
N GLN A 376 29.14 4.23 15.73
CA GLN A 376 28.60 4.06 14.38
C GLN A 376 27.48 5.06 14.09
N SER A 377 27.49 5.61 12.88
CA SER A 377 26.49 6.55 12.36
C SER A 377 25.27 5.83 11.79
N HIS A 378 24.44 6.52 11.01
CA HIS A 378 23.24 5.96 10.40
C HIS A 378 23.51 4.74 9.49
N TRP A 379 24.65 4.73 8.82
CA TRP A 379 25.08 3.65 7.93
C TRP A 379 26.43 3.13 8.40
N PHE A 380 26.53 1.82 8.61
CA PHE A 380 27.77 1.19 9.05
C PHE A 380 27.94 -0.21 8.47
N ASP A 381 29.20 -0.60 8.39
CA ASP A 381 29.66 -1.94 8.03
C ASP A 381 30.93 -2.22 8.84
N LEU A 382 30.96 -3.27 9.65
CA LEU A 382 31.98 -3.44 10.70
C LEU A 382 33.16 -4.30 10.27
N GLY A 383 33.09 -4.94 9.11
CA GLY A 383 34.15 -5.79 8.59
C GLY A 383 34.01 -6.09 7.11
N ASP A 384 34.85 -7.01 6.62
CA ASP A 384 34.88 -7.43 5.22
C ASP A 384 33.97 -8.65 4.92
N GLU A 385 33.19 -9.10 5.92
CA GLU A 385 32.26 -10.21 5.74
C GLU A 385 31.15 -9.82 4.75
N PRO A 386 30.64 -10.76 3.93
CA PRO A 386 29.61 -10.43 2.96
C PRO A 386 28.30 -9.94 3.60
N GLY A 387 27.78 -8.83 3.07
CA GLY A 387 26.55 -8.17 3.54
C GLY A 387 26.86 -7.01 4.47
N ALA A 388 26.04 -5.96 4.44
CA ALA A 388 26.29 -4.75 5.22
C ALA A 388 25.72 -4.89 6.63
N ASP A 389 26.56 -4.79 7.67
CA ASP A 389 26.15 -5.06 9.07
C ASP A 389 24.93 -4.26 9.54
N VAL A 390 24.71 -3.04 9.04
CA VAL A 390 23.54 -2.22 9.38
C VAL A 390 22.19 -2.90 9.09
N VAL A 391 22.16 -3.84 8.14
CA VAL A 391 21.00 -4.66 7.78
C VAL A 391 21.25 -6.16 7.91
N ASP A 392 22.50 -6.62 7.86
CA ASP A 392 22.90 -8.03 7.80
C ASP A 392 23.69 -8.53 9.02
N TYR A 393 23.56 -7.86 10.16
CA TYR A 393 24.28 -8.20 11.40
C TYR A 393 24.08 -9.67 11.82
N ALA A 394 25.15 -10.44 11.93
CA ALA A 394 25.05 -11.88 12.19
C ALA A 394 24.29 -12.23 13.49
N PRO A 395 24.53 -11.59 14.66
CA PRO A 395 23.76 -11.85 15.88
C PRO A 395 22.26 -11.58 15.75
N LEU A 396 21.86 -10.64 14.90
CA LEU A 396 20.45 -10.37 14.59
C LEU A 396 19.85 -11.55 13.81
N PHE A 397 20.54 -12.07 12.80
CA PHE A 397 20.06 -13.24 12.04
C PHE A 397 20.06 -14.53 12.86
N ASP A 398 21.02 -14.70 13.78
CA ASP A 398 21.02 -15.80 14.74
C ASP A 398 19.86 -15.71 15.74
N PHE A 399 19.47 -14.49 16.11
CA PHE A 399 18.24 -14.26 16.87
C PHE A 399 17.06 -14.73 16.04
N LEU A 400 16.85 -14.20 14.83
CA LEU A 400 15.72 -14.59 13.97
C LEU A 400 15.64 -16.12 13.76
N ALA A 401 16.73 -16.79 13.42
CA ALA A 401 16.76 -18.23 13.14
C ALA A 401 16.27 -19.12 14.31
N ARG A 402 16.44 -18.64 15.55
CA ARG A 402 16.05 -19.36 16.78
C ARG A 402 14.59 -19.13 17.19
N HIS A 403 13.88 -18.18 16.57
CA HIS A 403 12.50 -17.89 16.93
C HIS A 403 11.52 -18.67 16.05
N ALA A 404 10.36 -18.94 16.63
CA ALA A 404 9.21 -19.47 15.92
C ALA A 404 7.94 -18.89 16.54
N ARG A 405 7.02 -18.44 15.70
CA ARG A 405 5.71 -17.94 16.15
C ARG A 405 4.91 -19.08 16.77
N ARG A 406 4.25 -18.81 17.90
CA ARG A 406 3.25 -19.74 18.47
C ARG A 406 2.06 -19.90 17.53
N SER A 407 1.60 -21.13 17.36
CA SER A 407 0.37 -21.42 16.64
C SER A 407 -0.86 -20.94 17.43
N ALA A 408 -2.01 -20.77 16.77
CA ALA A 408 -3.23 -20.36 17.45
C ALA A 408 -3.66 -21.30 18.61
N PRO A 409 -3.56 -22.65 18.49
CA PRO A 409 -3.81 -23.55 19.62
C PRO A 409 -2.88 -23.37 20.83
N GLU A 410 -1.64 -22.94 20.59
CA GLU A 410 -0.63 -22.75 21.64
C GLU A 410 -0.76 -21.39 22.34
N THR A 411 -1.39 -20.41 21.69
CA THR A 411 -1.60 -19.07 22.26
C THR A 411 -2.71 -19.10 23.31
N ARG A 412 -2.36 -18.99 24.59
CA ARG A 412 -3.34 -18.96 25.70
C ARG A 412 -3.86 -17.58 26.06
N GLU A 413 -3.10 -16.54 25.73
CA GLU A 413 -3.41 -15.15 26.05
C GLU A 413 -3.26 -14.28 24.80
N ILE A 414 -4.17 -13.33 24.63
CA ILE A 414 -4.14 -12.32 23.58
C ILE A 414 -4.22 -10.95 24.25
N ASP A 415 -3.29 -10.07 23.89
CA ASP A 415 -3.36 -8.64 24.16
C ASP A 415 -3.20 -7.92 22.82
N PHE A 416 -4.33 -7.68 22.16
CA PHE A 416 -4.35 -7.17 20.78
C PHE A 416 -5.08 -5.85 20.71
N SER A 417 -4.42 -4.86 20.12
CA SER A 417 -4.94 -3.53 19.87
C SER A 417 -4.95 -3.21 18.38
N THR A 418 -5.96 -2.50 17.92
CA THR A 418 -6.02 -1.97 16.55
C THR A 418 -6.80 -0.67 16.54
N PHE A 419 -6.32 0.32 15.80
CA PHE A 419 -7.11 1.51 15.52
C PHE A 419 -8.19 1.23 14.49
N HIS A 420 -8.00 0.24 13.63
CA HIS A 420 -8.88 0.06 12.49
C HIS A 420 -8.94 -1.39 12.02
N PRO A 421 -10.10 -2.08 12.20
CA PRO A 421 -10.29 -3.44 11.72
C PRO A 421 -10.05 -3.63 10.21
N GLY A 422 -10.27 -2.60 9.39
CA GLY A 422 -9.99 -2.68 7.95
C GLY A 422 -8.50 -2.64 7.58
N VAL A 423 -7.63 -2.36 8.55
CA VAL A 423 -6.17 -2.45 8.40
C VAL A 423 -5.65 -3.72 9.06
N SER A 424 -6.05 -3.94 10.30
CA SER A 424 -5.76 -5.17 11.05
C SER A 424 -6.90 -5.45 12.00
N ALA A 425 -7.56 -6.59 11.82
CA ALA A 425 -8.70 -7.02 12.63
C ALA A 425 -8.38 -8.17 13.57
N LYS A 426 -7.31 -8.93 13.29
CA LYS A 426 -7.12 -10.27 13.85
C LYS A 426 -5.74 -10.41 14.49
N ALA A 427 -5.72 -11.10 15.63
CA ALA A 427 -4.52 -11.71 16.18
C ALA A 427 -4.89 -13.11 16.68
N HIS A 428 -4.16 -14.13 16.21
CA HIS A 428 -4.38 -15.54 16.57
C HIS A 428 -5.84 -15.97 16.44
N TRP A 429 -6.52 -16.22 17.56
CA TRP A 429 -7.91 -16.71 17.61
C TRP A 429 -8.95 -15.62 17.91
N ALA A 430 -8.57 -14.33 17.97
CA ALA A 430 -9.52 -13.23 18.19
C ALA A 430 -9.55 -12.28 16.98
N THR A 431 -10.77 -11.88 16.58
CA THR A 431 -11.01 -10.93 15.48
C THR A 431 -11.97 -9.83 15.93
N ILE A 432 -11.49 -8.58 15.99
CA ILE A 432 -12.32 -7.39 16.19
C ILE A 432 -12.99 -7.05 14.86
N GLU A 433 -14.28 -7.34 14.71
CA GLU A 433 -15.00 -7.12 13.45
C GLU A 433 -15.46 -5.66 13.28
N SER A 434 -15.85 -5.01 14.37
CA SER A 434 -16.26 -3.60 14.33
C SER A 434 -16.08 -2.92 15.68
N GLN A 435 -15.99 -1.59 15.62
CA GLN A 435 -15.71 -0.71 16.75
C GLN A 435 -16.98 0.04 17.18
N GLN A 436 -17.04 0.45 18.45
CA GLN A 436 -18.11 1.34 18.91
C GLN A 436 -17.90 2.76 18.35
N ARG A 437 -16.64 3.19 18.28
CA ARG A 437 -16.16 4.43 17.67
C ARG A 437 -15.07 4.10 16.65
N ALA A 438 -15.34 4.41 15.38
CA ALA A 438 -14.44 4.09 14.27
C ALA A 438 -13.12 4.84 14.39
N MET A 439 -12.00 4.15 14.15
CA MET A 439 -10.65 4.72 14.11
C MET A 439 -10.11 5.24 15.47
N GLU A 440 -10.81 4.97 16.57
CA GLU A 440 -10.25 5.07 17.94
C GLU A 440 -9.64 3.72 18.35
N LEU A 441 -8.70 3.70 19.29
CA LEU A 441 -8.03 2.47 19.69
C LEU A 441 -9.05 1.45 20.21
N SER A 442 -9.09 0.27 19.60
CA SER A 442 -9.79 -0.90 20.14
C SER A 442 -8.77 -1.86 20.71
N ARG A 443 -9.15 -2.56 21.78
CA ARG A 443 -8.28 -3.55 22.43
C ARG A 443 -9.10 -4.74 22.95
N VAL A 444 -8.52 -5.93 22.86
CA VAL A 444 -8.99 -7.13 23.53
C VAL A 444 -7.85 -7.73 24.36
N GLN A 445 -8.14 -8.03 25.62
CA GLN A 445 -7.24 -8.73 26.53
C GLN A 445 -7.93 -9.99 27.00
N LEU A 446 -7.62 -11.12 26.37
CA LEU A 446 -8.35 -12.37 26.51
C LEU A 446 -7.42 -13.49 26.96
N ARG A 447 -7.93 -14.38 27.79
CA ARG A 447 -7.28 -15.63 28.21
C ARG A 447 -8.21 -16.80 28.00
N VAL A 448 -7.67 -17.90 27.50
CA VAL A 448 -8.39 -19.15 27.30
C VAL A 448 -8.07 -20.16 28.42
N ASP A 449 -9.09 -20.86 28.88
CA ASP A 449 -9.04 -21.99 29.81
C ASP A 449 -9.66 -23.20 29.10
N PRO A 450 -8.86 -24.02 28.40
CA PRO A 450 -9.36 -25.12 27.58
C PRO A 450 -10.10 -26.17 28.40
N PHE A 451 -9.64 -26.46 29.62
CA PHE A 451 -10.23 -27.46 30.49
C PHE A 451 -11.65 -27.09 30.94
N LYS A 452 -11.88 -25.80 31.20
CA LYS A 452 -13.22 -25.28 31.55
C LYS A 452 -14.03 -24.83 30.34
N ARG A 453 -13.49 -25.01 29.11
CA ARG A 453 -14.04 -24.45 27.87
C ARG A 453 -14.47 -22.99 28.03
N ARG A 454 -13.57 -22.17 28.58
CA ARG A 454 -13.85 -20.80 28.99
C ARG A 454 -12.90 -19.81 28.36
N ILE A 455 -13.41 -18.65 27.94
CA ILE A 455 -12.62 -17.49 27.55
C ILE A 455 -12.98 -16.34 28.48
N VAL A 456 -11.99 -15.72 29.12
CA VAL A 456 -12.18 -14.61 30.06
C VAL A 456 -11.37 -13.39 29.63
N GLY A 457 -11.90 -12.18 29.79
CA GLY A 457 -11.14 -10.99 29.45
C GLY A 457 -11.92 -9.68 29.43
N THR A 458 -11.25 -8.65 28.93
CA THR A 458 -11.79 -7.29 28.81
C THR A 458 -11.63 -6.75 27.40
N THR A 459 -12.50 -5.82 27.05
CA THR A 459 -12.52 -5.15 25.75
C THR A 459 -12.55 -3.63 25.92
N LEU A 460 -11.97 -2.92 24.95
CA LEU A 460 -12.04 -1.47 24.82
C LEU A 460 -12.50 -1.12 23.41
N ASN A 461 -13.53 -0.28 23.29
CA ASN A 461 -14.06 0.21 22.01
C ASN A 461 -14.41 -0.91 20.99
N VAL A 462 -14.77 -2.11 21.47
CA VAL A 462 -15.20 -3.23 20.60
C VAL A 462 -16.71 -3.27 20.54
N ARG A 463 -17.30 -3.28 19.33
CA ARG A 463 -18.74 -3.50 19.13
C ARG A 463 -19.04 -4.96 18.81
N ARG A 464 -18.16 -5.63 18.07
CA ARG A 464 -18.34 -7.00 17.61
C ARG A 464 -17.03 -7.75 17.57
N LEU A 465 -17.01 -8.94 18.15
CA LEU A 465 -15.83 -9.77 18.36
C LEU A 465 -16.14 -11.20 17.90
N THR A 466 -15.27 -11.76 17.06
CA THR A 466 -15.32 -13.17 16.67
C THR A 466 -14.13 -13.91 17.26
N LEU A 467 -14.41 -15.04 17.90
CA LEU A 467 -13.46 -15.91 18.56
C LEU A 467 -13.41 -17.25 17.83
N ASP A 468 -12.23 -17.64 17.37
CA ASP A 468 -11.96 -18.98 16.85
C ASP A 468 -11.72 -19.93 18.04
N LEU A 469 -12.55 -20.96 18.16
CA LEU A 469 -12.52 -21.92 19.24
C LEU A 469 -11.40 -22.96 19.06
N VAL A 470 -10.53 -22.83 18.05
CA VAL A 470 -9.32 -23.65 17.91
C VAL A 470 -8.43 -23.63 19.17
N ALA A 471 -8.44 -22.54 19.93
CA ALA A 471 -7.71 -22.45 21.20
C ALA A 471 -8.31 -23.31 22.33
N LEU A 472 -9.53 -23.84 22.13
CA LEU A 472 -10.30 -24.67 23.06
C LEU A 472 -10.33 -26.16 22.65
N GLU A 473 -9.44 -26.59 21.75
CA GLU A 473 -9.38 -28.00 21.34
C GLU A 473 -9.02 -28.95 22.51
N PRO A 474 -9.53 -30.21 22.51
CA PRO A 474 -10.33 -30.83 21.45
C PRO A 474 -11.78 -30.32 21.38
N ARG A 475 -12.35 -30.35 20.17
CA ARG A 475 -13.76 -30.04 19.93
C ARG A 475 -14.60 -31.22 20.43
N ASP A 476 -15.39 -31.02 21.46
CA ASP A 476 -16.22 -32.06 22.07
C ASP A 476 -17.73 -31.75 21.99
N GLY A 477 -18.12 -30.81 21.14
CA GLY A 477 -19.51 -30.35 20.97
C GLY A 477 -20.09 -29.61 22.18
N LYS A 478 -19.32 -29.46 23.28
CA LYS A 478 -19.78 -28.74 24.47
C LYS A 478 -19.74 -27.23 24.23
N GLY A 479 -20.68 -26.54 24.86
CA GLY A 479 -20.73 -25.07 24.83
C GLY A 479 -19.44 -24.41 25.33
N VAL A 480 -19.30 -23.13 25.03
CA VAL A 480 -18.21 -22.28 25.53
C VAL A 480 -18.77 -21.23 26.47
N ARG A 481 -18.07 -21.02 27.59
CA ARG A 481 -18.38 -19.97 28.55
C ARG A 481 -17.52 -18.73 28.27
N LEU A 482 -18.17 -17.60 28.02
CA LEU A 482 -17.50 -16.32 27.79
C LEU A 482 -17.69 -15.41 29.01
N GLU A 483 -16.61 -15.04 29.67
CA GLU A 483 -16.57 -14.08 30.78
C GLU A 483 -15.92 -12.78 30.28
N LEU A 484 -16.72 -11.88 29.70
CA LEU A 484 -16.22 -10.66 29.05
C LEU A 484 -16.75 -9.41 29.75
N ASP A 485 -15.85 -8.48 30.10
CA ASP A 485 -16.19 -7.19 30.73
C ASP A 485 -17.05 -7.32 32.00
N GLY A 486 -16.82 -8.38 32.78
CA GLY A 486 -17.60 -8.70 33.98
C GLY A 486 -18.95 -9.40 33.72
N GLY A 487 -19.38 -9.51 32.46
CA GLY A 487 -20.55 -10.28 32.05
C GLY A 487 -20.23 -11.75 31.76
N VAL A 488 -21.25 -12.61 31.86
CA VAL A 488 -21.16 -14.04 31.54
C VAL A 488 -22.13 -14.38 30.43
N LEU A 489 -21.67 -15.08 29.39
CA LEU A 489 -22.47 -15.59 28.28
C LEU A 489 -22.12 -17.06 28.03
N GLU A 490 -23.12 -17.93 28.10
CA GLU A 490 -23.01 -19.34 27.73
C GLU A 490 -23.42 -19.50 26.27
N VAL A 491 -22.55 -20.10 25.44
CA VAL A 491 -22.84 -20.34 24.02
C VAL A 491 -22.86 -21.84 23.76
N PRO A 492 -24.05 -22.47 23.69
CA PRO A 492 -24.18 -23.93 23.55
C PRO A 492 -23.79 -24.41 22.15
N GLY A 493 -23.20 -25.61 22.06
CA GLY A 493 -22.99 -26.32 20.79
C GLY A 493 -22.11 -25.60 19.76
N ALA A 494 -21.27 -24.65 20.20
CA ALA A 494 -20.43 -23.88 19.29
C ALA A 494 -19.22 -24.69 18.80
N GLU A 495 -19.12 -24.85 17.49
CA GLU A 495 -17.96 -25.42 16.80
C GLU A 495 -17.37 -24.41 15.82
N GLY A 496 -16.04 -24.37 15.71
CA GLY A 496 -15.36 -23.42 14.84
C GLY A 496 -15.27 -22.03 15.47
N THR A 497 -16.20 -21.12 15.19
CA THR A 497 -16.14 -19.73 15.67
C THR A 497 -17.38 -19.32 16.45
N VAL A 498 -17.21 -18.38 17.37
CA VAL A 498 -18.29 -17.69 18.09
C VAL A 498 -18.17 -16.21 17.87
N THR A 499 -19.25 -15.59 17.41
CA THR A 499 -19.34 -14.13 17.34
C THR A 499 -20.21 -13.61 18.47
N VAL A 500 -19.75 -12.56 19.13
CA VAL A 500 -20.50 -11.80 20.13
C VAL A 500 -20.62 -10.34 19.72
N VAL A 501 -21.75 -9.74 20.07
CA VAL A 501 -22.07 -8.33 19.81
C VAL A 501 -22.36 -7.66 21.13
N ARG A 502 -21.86 -6.44 21.30
CA ARG A 502 -22.15 -5.60 22.46
C ARG A 502 -23.52 -4.93 22.28
N GLU A 503 -24.44 -5.13 23.22
CA GLU A 503 -25.74 -4.46 23.30
C GLU A 503 -25.82 -3.69 24.62
N GLY A 504 -25.70 -2.36 24.55
CA GLY A 504 -25.45 -1.54 25.73
C GLY A 504 -24.17 -2.00 26.43
N ASP A 505 -24.30 -2.39 27.70
CA ASP A 505 -23.20 -2.86 28.54
C ASP A 505 -23.01 -4.39 28.56
N ARG A 506 -23.81 -5.14 27.79
CA ARG A 506 -23.80 -6.61 27.80
C ARG A 506 -23.31 -7.19 26.49
N TRP A 507 -22.76 -8.40 26.55
CA TRP A 507 -22.43 -9.22 25.39
C TRP A 507 -23.53 -10.23 25.12
N VAL A 508 -23.94 -10.34 23.85
CA VAL A 508 -24.89 -11.35 23.37
C VAL A 508 -24.30 -12.12 22.20
N ALA A 509 -24.81 -13.32 21.94
CA ALA A 509 -24.43 -14.09 20.76
C ALA A 509 -24.87 -13.35 19.48
N GLY A 510 -23.95 -13.21 18.53
CA GLY A 510 -24.18 -12.50 17.28
C GLY A 510 -24.40 -13.43 16.10
N SER A 511 -25.35 -13.10 15.23
CA SER A 511 -25.47 -13.70 13.88
C SER A 511 -24.40 -13.15 12.95
N ARG A 512 -24.21 -13.72 11.76
CA ARG A 512 -23.33 -13.15 10.71
C ARG A 512 -23.68 -11.68 10.42
N ALA A 513 -22.66 -10.84 10.25
CA ALA A 513 -22.86 -9.42 9.91
C ALA A 513 -23.53 -9.25 8.54
N ALA A 514 -24.48 -8.32 8.44
CA ALA A 514 -25.11 -7.97 7.17
C ALA A 514 -24.08 -7.31 6.22
N SER A 515 -24.24 -7.53 4.91
CA SER A 515 -23.32 -6.98 3.89
C SER A 515 -23.25 -5.45 3.86
N ALA A 516 -24.29 -4.78 4.35
CA ALA A 516 -24.35 -3.32 4.45
C ALA A 516 -23.60 -2.73 5.66
N TRP A 517 -23.17 -3.58 6.61
CA TRP A 517 -22.51 -3.12 7.83
C TRP A 517 -21.02 -2.84 7.61
N LYS A 518 -20.45 -2.04 8.51
CA LYS A 518 -18.99 -1.89 8.56
C LYS A 518 -18.36 -3.19 9.05
N THR A 519 -17.48 -3.75 8.24
CA THR A 519 -16.70 -4.97 8.53
C THR A 519 -15.21 -4.68 8.27
N PRO A 520 -14.29 -5.59 8.65
CA PRO A 520 -12.88 -5.44 8.27
C PRO A 520 -12.71 -5.26 6.75
N THR A 521 -13.49 -5.98 5.94
CA THR A 521 -13.43 -5.84 4.48
C THR A 521 -14.14 -4.58 3.94
N ARG A 522 -14.94 -3.88 4.75
CA ARG A 522 -15.73 -2.70 4.34
C ARG A 522 -15.91 -1.70 5.48
N SER A 523 -14.88 -0.94 5.84
CA SER A 523 -14.97 -0.04 7.01
C SER A 523 -14.61 1.43 6.76
N GLY A 524 -14.30 1.82 5.52
CA GLY A 524 -13.64 3.10 5.23
C GLY A 524 -12.21 3.10 5.79
N PRO A 525 -11.49 4.23 5.92
CA PRO A 525 -11.84 5.58 5.45
C PRO A 525 -11.67 5.71 3.93
N PHE A 526 -11.73 6.94 3.42
CA PHE A 526 -11.63 7.26 1.98
C PHE A 526 -10.38 6.64 1.31
N ARG A 527 -9.27 6.48 2.03
CA ARG A 527 -8.05 5.83 1.52
C ARG A 527 -8.29 4.41 1.00
N LEU A 528 -9.24 3.66 1.59
CA LEU A 528 -9.56 2.30 1.12
C LEU A 528 -10.24 2.27 -0.25
N ALA A 529 -10.80 3.39 -0.73
CA ALA A 529 -11.36 3.46 -2.08
C ALA A 529 -10.29 3.29 -3.18
N PHE A 530 -9.01 3.34 -2.84
CA PHE A 530 -7.89 3.16 -3.77
C PHE A 530 -7.27 1.77 -3.70
N GLY A 531 -7.88 0.82 -2.98
CA GLY A 531 -7.35 -0.54 -2.79
C GLY A 531 -7.92 -1.60 -3.73
N GLU A 532 -8.92 -1.26 -4.56
CA GLU A 532 -9.66 -2.22 -5.38
C GLU A 532 -9.67 -1.78 -6.86
N ARG A 533 -8.48 -1.74 -7.47
CA ARG A 533 -8.24 -1.39 -8.89
C ARG A 533 -9.01 -0.14 -9.30
N MET A 534 -8.82 0.96 -8.58
CA MET A 534 -9.69 2.12 -8.72
C MET A 534 -9.68 2.73 -10.13
N MET A 535 -10.75 3.44 -10.44
CA MET A 535 -10.91 4.16 -11.70
C MET A 535 -11.51 5.55 -11.46
N PHE A 536 -11.03 6.52 -12.23
CA PHE A 536 -11.35 7.93 -12.11
C PHE A 536 -12.32 8.32 -13.23
N VAL A 537 -13.55 8.67 -12.85
CA VAL A 537 -14.65 8.93 -13.76
C VAL A 537 -15.04 10.41 -13.65
N TYR A 538 -14.69 11.20 -14.66
CA TYR A 538 -14.95 12.63 -14.67
C TYR A 538 -16.25 12.99 -15.39
N GLY A 539 -16.95 14.00 -14.85
CA GLY A 539 -18.21 14.48 -15.39
C GLY A 539 -18.07 15.17 -16.74
N THR A 540 -19.09 15.01 -17.60
CA THR A 540 -19.17 15.67 -18.92
C THR A 540 -20.48 16.41 -19.16
N ALA A 541 -21.35 16.50 -18.15
CA ALA A 541 -22.67 17.14 -18.28
C ALA A 541 -22.70 18.61 -17.82
N GLY A 542 -21.61 19.11 -17.23
CA GLY A 542 -21.50 20.50 -16.78
C GLY A 542 -21.17 21.49 -17.91
N THR A 543 -20.83 22.71 -17.52
CA THR A 543 -20.28 23.73 -18.43
C THR A 543 -18.91 23.31 -19.00
N PRO A 544 -18.43 23.94 -20.09
CA PRO A 544 -17.08 23.69 -20.59
C PRO A 544 -15.99 23.81 -19.51
N GLU A 545 -16.13 24.79 -18.61
CA GLU A 545 -15.19 25.03 -17.51
C GLU A 545 -15.26 23.92 -16.46
N GLU A 546 -16.46 23.48 -16.07
CA GLU A 546 -16.66 22.38 -15.11
C GLU A 546 -16.12 21.05 -15.65
N ASN A 547 -16.42 20.75 -16.91
CA ASN A 547 -15.95 19.54 -17.58
C ASN A 547 -14.42 19.55 -17.71
N ALA A 548 -13.83 20.70 -18.06
CA ALA A 548 -12.38 20.87 -18.12
C ALA A 548 -11.74 20.66 -16.75
N TRP A 549 -12.29 21.27 -15.69
CA TRP A 549 -11.81 21.09 -14.32
C TRP A 549 -11.86 19.62 -13.88
N ALA A 550 -12.98 18.93 -14.10
CA ALA A 550 -13.16 17.54 -13.68
C ALA A 550 -12.14 16.62 -14.36
N MET A 551 -11.94 16.78 -15.67
CA MET A 551 -10.93 16.03 -16.43
C MET A 551 -9.51 16.36 -15.96
N GLN A 552 -9.17 17.64 -15.80
CA GLN A 552 -7.83 18.07 -15.37
C GLN A 552 -7.48 17.55 -13.98
N LYS A 553 -8.44 17.58 -13.04
CA LYS A 553 -8.26 17.07 -11.68
C LYS A 553 -8.10 15.56 -11.66
N ALA A 554 -8.92 14.81 -12.42
CA ALA A 554 -8.79 13.36 -12.53
C ALA A 554 -7.44 12.95 -13.16
N ARG A 555 -6.99 13.66 -14.20
CA ARG A 555 -5.67 13.47 -14.82
C ARG A 555 -4.55 13.75 -13.82
N TYR A 556 -4.61 14.87 -13.10
CA TYR A 556 -3.61 15.23 -12.10
C TYR A 556 -3.50 14.18 -10.98
N ASP A 557 -4.62 13.66 -10.48
CA ASP A 557 -4.59 12.62 -9.45
C ASP A 557 -3.99 11.32 -9.98
N ALA A 558 -4.27 10.95 -11.24
CA ALA A 558 -3.67 9.77 -11.86
C ALA A 558 -2.15 9.94 -12.06
N GLU A 559 -1.72 11.14 -12.45
CA GLU A 559 -0.31 11.52 -12.54
C GLU A 559 0.39 11.44 -11.18
N GLN A 560 -0.24 11.96 -10.12
CA GLN A 560 0.28 11.86 -8.74
C GLN A 560 0.40 10.41 -8.28
N PHE A 561 -0.62 9.60 -8.54
CA PHE A 561 -0.61 8.19 -8.15
C PHE A 561 0.44 7.38 -8.92
N TRP A 562 0.64 7.65 -10.21
CA TRP A 562 1.74 7.09 -10.99
C TRP A 562 3.11 7.48 -10.43
N TYR A 563 3.31 8.77 -10.16
CA TYR A 563 4.60 9.28 -9.70
C TYR A 563 4.96 8.72 -8.32
N ARG A 564 4.09 8.92 -7.32
CA ARG A 564 4.31 8.51 -5.92
C ARG A 564 4.24 7.00 -5.73
N GLY A 565 3.31 6.35 -6.42
CA GLY A 565 2.95 4.96 -6.15
C GLY A 565 3.36 3.98 -7.22
N ASN A 566 4.12 4.40 -8.25
CA ASN A 566 4.38 3.56 -9.42
C ASN A 566 3.09 2.96 -10.02
N GLY A 567 1.97 3.64 -9.78
CA GLY A 567 0.64 3.07 -9.93
C GLY A 567 0.01 3.36 -11.28
N THR A 568 -1.20 2.85 -11.45
CA THR A 568 -2.01 3.12 -12.63
C THR A 568 -3.47 3.31 -12.23
N ALA A 569 -4.15 4.24 -12.89
CA ALA A 569 -5.59 4.44 -12.74
C ALA A 569 -6.16 4.71 -14.14
N ASP A 570 -7.32 4.12 -14.44
CA ASP A 570 -8.09 4.54 -15.61
C ASP A 570 -8.63 5.95 -15.37
N VAL A 571 -8.50 6.83 -16.35
CA VAL A 571 -9.18 8.13 -16.36
C VAL A 571 -10.10 8.15 -17.57
N ILE A 572 -11.41 8.15 -17.31
CA ILE A 572 -12.42 8.03 -18.36
C ILE A 572 -13.55 9.04 -18.15
N PRO A 573 -14.19 9.52 -19.23
CA PRO A 573 -15.41 10.30 -19.10
C PRO A 573 -16.53 9.41 -18.56
N ASP A 574 -17.47 10.02 -17.83
CA ASP A 574 -18.71 9.39 -17.37
C ASP A 574 -19.52 8.69 -18.49
N THR A 575 -19.44 9.18 -19.72
CA THR A 575 -20.08 8.59 -20.92
C THR A 575 -19.45 7.26 -21.36
N ALA A 576 -18.21 6.97 -20.95
CA ALA A 576 -17.53 5.70 -21.23
C ALA A 576 -17.63 4.71 -20.06
N PHE A 577 -18.17 5.14 -18.91
CA PHE A 577 -18.30 4.30 -17.73
C PHE A 577 -19.52 3.36 -17.82
N ASP A 578 -19.32 2.07 -17.52
CA ASP A 578 -20.40 1.08 -17.43
C ASP A 578 -20.37 0.38 -16.07
N ALA A 579 -21.34 0.75 -15.21
CA ALA A 579 -21.48 0.19 -13.87
C ALA A 579 -21.73 -1.32 -13.85
N ARG A 580 -22.14 -1.95 -14.96
CA ARG A 580 -22.35 -3.41 -14.99
C ARG A 580 -21.05 -4.17 -15.27
N ARG A 581 -20.12 -3.56 -16.03
CA ARG A 581 -18.83 -4.17 -16.39
C ARG A 581 -17.78 -4.05 -15.30
N GLU A 582 -17.84 -2.97 -14.53
CA GLU A 582 -16.78 -2.61 -13.58
C GLU A 582 -17.11 -2.97 -12.13
N LYS A 583 -17.93 -4.00 -11.86
CA LYS A 583 -18.53 -4.29 -10.53
C LYS A 583 -17.52 -4.50 -9.38
N ASP A 584 -16.36 -5.07 -9.68
CA ASP A 584 -15.34 -5.46 -8.70
C ASP A 584 -14.23 -4.40 -8.55
N ARG A 585 -14.58 -3.13 -8.81
CA ARG A 585 -13.65 -1.99 -8.78
C ARG A 585 -14.24 -0.83 -8.00
N SER A 586 -13.35 -0.10 -7.34
CA SER A 586 -13.68 1.21 -6.78
C SER A 586 -13.79 2.27 -7.87
N VAL A 587 -14.77 3.17 -7.73
CA VAL A 587 -15.03 4.26 -8.67
C VAL A 587 -14.92 5.59 -7.93
N ILE A 588 -14.02 6.45 -8.37
CA ILE A 588 -13.86 7.82 -7.87
C ILE A 588 -14.53 8.76 -8.86
N LEU A 589 -15.61 9.42 -8.41
CA LEU A 589 -16.34 10.38 -9.22
C LEU A 589 -15.76 11.79 -9.05
N TYR A 590 -15.55 12.47 -10.17
CA TYR A 590 -15.24 13.89 -10.21
C TYR A 590 -16.44 14.65 -10.76
N GLY A 591 -17.00 15.54 -9.94
CA GLY A 591 -18.26 16.23 -10.20
C GLY A 591 -19.32 15.90 -9.15
N ASN A 592 -20.56 16.24 -9.46
CA ASN A 592 -21.75 16.09 -8.61
C ASN A 592 -22.90 15.47 -9.43
N ARG A 593 -24.10 15.40 -8.87
CA ARG A 593 -25.28 14.82 -9.53
C ARG A 593 -25.59 15.45 -10.88
N ASP A 594 -25.42 16.76 -11.02
CA ASP A 594 -25.80 17.51 -12.21
C ASP A 594 -24.72 17.46 -13.30
N THR A 595 -23.45 17.31 -12.88
CA THR A 595 -22.28 17.39 -13.78
C THR A 595 -21.72 16.03 -14.18
N ASN A 596 -22.03 14.96 -13.45
CA ASN A 596 -21.51 13.62 -13.69
C ASN A 596 -22.63 12.58 -13.94
N ARG A 597 -22.72 12.10 -15.18
CA ARG A 597 -23.75 11.15 -15.65
C ARG A 597 -23.68 9.78 -14.99
N ALA A 598 -22.56 9.42 -14.37
CA ALA A 598 -22.43 8.16 -13.63
C ALA A 598 -23.09 8.24 -12.23
N TRP A 599 -23.39 9.44 -11.73
CA TRP A 599 -23.92 9.65 -10.38
C TRP A 599 -25.22 8.88 -10.12
N PRO A 600 -26.28 8.96 -10.97
CA PRO A 600 -27.52 8.25 -10.69
C PRO A 600 -27.34 6.73 -10.65
N GLY A 601 -26.46 6.19 -11.49
CA GLY A 601 -26.20 4.74 -11.53
C GLY A 601 -25.43 4.19 -10.33
N LEU A 602 -24.73 5.04 -9.58
CA LEU A 602 -23.86 4.63 -8.45
C LEU A 602 -24.37 5.12 -7.09
N LEU A 603 -25.03 6.28 -7.06
CA LEU A 603 -25.37 7.02 -5.86
C LEU A 603 -26.86 7.35 -5.76
N ALA A 604 -27.72 6.81 -6.63
CA ALA A 604 -29.16 6.89 -6.42
C ALA A 604 -29.54 6.34 -5.04
N GLY A 605 -30.35 7.10 -4.30
CA GLY A 605 -30.73 6.75 -2.93
C GLY A 605 -29.60 6.83 -1.90
N SER A 606 -28.44 7.39 -2.26
CA SER A 606 -27.41 7.74 -1.29
C SER A 606 -27.97 8.74 -0.27
N PRO A 607 -27.69 8.58 1.05
CA PRO A 607 -28.06 9.57 2.04
C PRO A 607 -27.30 10.88 1.88
N VAL A 608 -26.17 10.87 1.15
CA VAL A 608 -25.44 12.07 0.74
C VAL A 608 -25.71 12.32 -0.72
N ASP A 609 -26.25 13.50 -1.02
CA ASP A 609 -26.55 13.96 -2.37
C ASP A 609 -25.97 15.36 -2.56
N VAL A 610 -25.33 15.59 -3.70
CA VAL A 610 -24.61 16.83 -4.00
C VAL A 610 -25.02 17.27 -5.38
N ASP A 611 -25.42 18.53 -5.51
CA ASP A 611 -25.81 19.14 -6.77
C ASP A 611 -25.25 20.57 -6.87
N MET A 612 -25.63 21.33 -7.88
CA MET A 612 -25.14 22.71 -8.02
C MET A 612 -25.69 23.69 -6.97
N LYS A 613 -26.72 23.31 -6.21
CA LYS A 613 -27.36 24.15 -5.20
C LYS A 613 -26.78 23.94 -3.80
N GLY A 614 -26.23 22.74 -3.55
CA GLY A 614 -25.51 22.45 -2.31
C GLY A 614 -25.42 20.96 -1.98
N VAL A 615 -25.43 20.66 -0.69
CA VAL A 615 -25.24 19.31 -0.14
C VAL A 615 -26.43 18.92 0.75
N LYS A 616 -26.98 17.74 0.50
CA LYS A 616 -27.99 17.09 1.35
C LYS A 616 -27.38 15.86 2.04
N ILE A 617 -27.56 15.77 3.35
CA ILE A 617 -27.11 14.65 4.19
C ILE A 617 -28.28 14.18 5.05
N GLY A 618 -28.97 13.13 4.61
CA GLY A 618 -30.23 12.69 5.21
C GLY A 618 -31.28 13.82 5.13
N GLU A 619 -31.72 14.29 6.30
CA GLU A 619 -32.67 15.40 6.41
C GLU A 619 -32.00 16.79 6.42
N ARG A 620 -30.67 16.86 6.59
CA ARG A 620 -29.93 18.12 6.65
C ARG A 620 -29.61 18.63 5.24
N GLU A 621 -29.97 19.87 4.96
CA GLU A 621 -29.62 20.56 3.72
C GLU A 621 -28.71 21.77 4.00
N ILE A 622 -27.69 21.93 3.17
CA ILE A 622 -26.73 23.04 3.23
C ILE A 622 -26.61 23.61 1.81
N GLY A 623 -27.14 24.81 1.60
CA GLY A 623 -27.03 25.51 0.32
C GLY A 623 -25.77 26.36 0.23
N GLY A 624 -25.25 26.54 -0.99
CA GLY A 624 -24.10 27.41 -1.26
C GLY A 624 -23.20 26.89 -2.39
N ASP A 625 -22.46 27.81 -3.01
CA ASP A 625 -21.50 27.55 -4.10
C ASP A 625 -20.05 27.38 -3.59
N ASN A 626 -19.83 27.53 -2.28
CA ASN A 626 -18.54 27.40 -1.61
C ASN A 626 -18.41 26.07 -0.83
N LEU A 627 -19.14 25.03 -1.25
CA LEU A 627 -19.20 23.75 -0.57
C LEU A 627 -18.38 22.68 -1.31
N ALA A 628 -17.73 21.80 -0.54
CA ALA A 628 -17.07 20.61 -1.05
C ALA A 628 -17.46 19.41 -0.20
N CYS A 629 -17.67 18.25 -0.84
CA CYS A 629 -18.01 17.01 -0.17
C CYS A 629 -17.06 15.89 -0.59
N LEU A 630 -16.50 15.17 0.40
CA LEU A 630 -15.74 13.95 0.19
C LEU A 630 -16.35 12.85 1.04
N PHE A 631 -16.90 11.83 0.38
CA PHE A 631 -17.54 10.70 1.06
C PHE A 631 -17.34 9.40 0.30
N LEU A 632 -17.65 8.30 0.97
CA LEU A 632 -17.56 6.95 0.43
C LEU A 632 -18.89 6.24 0.62
N ARG A 633 -19.32 5.51 -0.41
CA ARG A 633 -20.55 4.72 -0.41
C ARG A 633 -20.20 3.30 -0.85
N PRO A 634 -20.55 2.27 -0.06
CA PRO A 634 -20.48 0.89 -0.53
C PRO A 634 -21.35 0.74 -1.77
N ARG A 635 -20.78 0.15 -2.81
CA ARG A 635 -21.51 -0.10 -4.06
C ARG A 635 -22.43 -1.31 -3.87
N GLU A 636 -23.64 -1.21 -4.40
CA GLU A 636 -24.58 -2.31 -4.34
C GLU A 636 -24.12 -3.45 -5.26
N GLY A 637 -24.19 -4.69 -4.74
CA GLY A 637 -23.75 -5.88 -5.48
C GLY A 637 -22.24 -6.06 -5.62
N SER A 638 -21.42 -5.14 -5.11
CA SER A 638 -19.97 -5.31 -4.97
C SER A 638 -19.63 -6.13 -3.74
#